data_AF-B0N048-F1
#
_entry.id   AF-B0N048-F1
#
_cell.length_a   1.000
_cell.length_b   1.000
_cell.length_c   1.000
_cell.angle_alpha   90.00
_cell.angle_beta   90.00
_cell.angle_gamma   90.00
#
_symmetry.space_group_name_H-M   'P 1'
#
loop_
_entity.id
_entity.type
_entity.pdbx_description
1 polymer ?
#
loop_
_entity_poly.entity_id
_entity_poly.type
_entity_poly.pdbx_seq_one_letter_code
_entity_poly.pdbx_strand_id
1 'polypeptide(L)'
;MTKNRDIRHELEHRILLLDGGFGTMIQQYGLDEADYRGKEFAASEKLLRGCNDLLNLTRPETIREIHEKYLQAGSDVITSNTFNANSISLADYGLAAEAYRINRVGAAIAREAADAFTARNPQKPRFVGGSMGPTSHTLSMSADVDNPGARAFTFEQLSQAYYDQARGLMDGGVDLLMLETVFDALNAKAAIFAIESLFAERGMRLPVIVSGTLTSSGRTLAGQTIEAFYTSVAHAEPLAVSLNCSFGAKALLPYLERLAAVSEFRVAVYPNAGLPNVMGGYDETPAMFAADVEEYMRRGLVNLVGGCCGTTPLHIFELAKIVNNYAPRPLPQRRHVTCLSGLEQLRIVPEANFVNVGERTNVAGSAKFARLIREKNYEEALSVARAQVEAGAQIVDVCMDDGLIDGPEAMRDFLNLMGSEPEIAAVPVMIDSSKWEVLETGLRVVQGKSVVNSISLKEGKQEFLHRARLIRRYGAAAVVMLFDEQGQADTYARKIEVAQRAYKLLTDDGFPAEDIIFDPNILAVATGIEAHDAYARDFIEAVRWIKQNLPHAKISGGVSNLSFAFRGNNAVREAMHSVFLYHAIQAGMDMAIVNPQMLQIYSDIEPELLERVEDVILCRRADAAERLTEYASQFTKTAATQTQHTDAWRSEPLGKRIEYAMLKGVADYIEQDALEGYRTLGSPLAVIDRLLMPAMEVVGNLFGQGKMFLPQVVKTARVMKKAVAVLTPYIEQGSEANAKSAGKVLVATVKGDVHDIGKNIVAVVMACNGYTIRDLGVMVECPRIIDEAVAWGADAICLSGLITPSLEEMIHVCEELERRGLQIPVLIGGATTSDVHTAVKIAPTYSGPVIHADNASRNNKILGELLGPGREEYLARVREEQQTLRDQYRRREEIRTILPFGQVRKLRVPKPASEIAVPAHTGRLVFPDISIADVEPLIDWNFFFPAWGLKGRVPEIFENPEHGAEARKLYDDAQKMLARIREEKLLTLQGVAGIFAAVSRGDDIVVTGPKDKKYILPMLRSQAPVREAQARCLADFIADEKAGRTDYIGAFALTGGIGLKELTEKFRAEGDDYNAILSKLLADRLTEALCEWVHIFIRRQMWGYETGPALTPEQIIRSKYRGRRMAFGYPACPDHSLKREVFDLLAADKTTAMRLNDNYMITPEEALCGLFFADAEYFSVGRIDREQLADYAARRNMDIETIEKLIPNNI
;
A
#
# COMPACT_ATOMS: atom_id res chain seq x y z
N MET A 1 0.23 -6.31 -45.36
CA MET A 1 1.47 -6.48 -44.55
C MET A 1 2.42 -5.31 -44.82
N THR A 2 2.20 -4.16 -44.16
CA THR A 2 3.14 -3.03 -44.18
C THR A 2 4.23 -3.27 -43.13
N LYS A 3 5.46 -3.51 -43.60
CA LYS A 3 6.66 -3.95 -42.87
C LYS A 3 7.29 -2.94 -41.87
N ASN A 4 6.54 -2.03 -41.26
CA ASN A 4 7.14 -0.96 -40.43
C ASN A 4 6.33 -0.57 -39.15
N ARG A 5 5.78 -1.55 -38.43
CA ARG A 5 5.15 -1.29 -37.11
C ARG A 5 5.79 -2.16 -36.04
N ASP A 6 6.94 -1.72 -35.51
CA ASP A 6 7.53 -2.32 -34.32
C ASP A 6 7.47 -1.31 -33.16
N ILE A 7 6.68 -1.65 -32.14
CA ILE A 7 6.51 -0.83 -30.94
C ILE A 7 7.85 -0.63 -30.19
N ARG A 8 8.79 -1.58 -30.30
CA ARG A 8 10.12 -1.46 -29.67
C ARG A 8 10.90 -0.27 -30.22
N HIS A 9 10.83 -0.06 -31.53
CA HIS A 9 11.48 1.06 -32.20
C HIS A 9 10.92 2.39 -31.69
N GLU A 10 9.59 2.51 -31.57
CA GLU A 10 8.97 3.74 -31.07
C GLU A 10 9.38 4.05 -29.62
N LEU A 11 9.38 3.03 -28.75
CA LEU A 11 9.75 3.14 -27.33
C LEU A 11 11.24 3.45 -27.09
N GLU A 12 12.10 3.33 -28.10
CA GLU A 12 13.50 3.78 -28.05
C GLU A 12 13.64 5.29 -28.25
N HIS A 13 12.72 5.89 -29.00
CA HIS A 13 12.84 7.28 -29.45
C HIS A 13 11.89 8.23 -28.72
N ARG A 14 10.76 7.74 -28.21
CA ARG A 14 9.76 8.54 -27.50
C ARG A 14 8.98 7.75 -26.46
N ILE A 15 8.38 8.46 -25.51
CA ILE A 15 7.43 7.89 -24.56
C ILE A 15 6.08 7.69 -25.28
N LEU A 16 5.50 6.49 -25.18
CA LEU A 16 4.21 6.19 -25.80
C LEU A 16 3.05 6.44 -24.85
N LEU A 17 1.91 6.85 -25.41
CA LEU A 17 0.65 7.02 -24.67
C LEU A 17 -0.27 5.82 -24.81
N LEU A 18 -0.61 5.21 -23.68
CA LEU A 18 -1.73 4.27 -23.56
C LEU A 18 -3.05 5.04 -23.41
N ASP A 19 -4.18 4.37 -23.61
CA ASP A 19 -5.51 4.89 -23.34
C ASP A 19 -5.84 4.94 -21.84
N GLY A 20 -7.12 5.19 -21.54
CA GLY A 20 -7.66 5.28 -20.19
C GLY A 20 -8.64 4.15 -19.86
N GLY A 21 -9.42 4.33 -18.78
CA GLY A 21 -10.32 3.31 -18.26
C GLY A 21 -11.57 3.04 -19.13
N PHE A 22 -11.67 1.83 -19.68
CA PHE A 22 -12.84 1.37 -20.45
C PHE A 22 -14.14 1.31 -19.64
N GLY A 23 -14.11 0.73 -18.44
CA GLY A 23 -15.31 0.55 -17.61
C GLY A 23 -16.02 1.86 -17.28
N THR A 24 -15.26 2.91 -16.94
CA THR A 24 -15.80 4.25 -16.67
C THR A 24 -16.38 4.92 -17.92
N MET A 25 -15.85 4.63 -19.11
CA MET A 25 -16.39 5.13 -20.37
C MET A 25 -17.71 4.44 -20.73
N ILE A 26 -17.79 3.11 -20.57
CA ILE A 26 -19.00 2.33 -20.84
C ILE A 26 -20.16 2.80 -19.95
N GLN A 27 -19.88 3.06 -18.67
CA GLN A 27 -20.89 3.54 -17.71
C GLN A 27 -21.58 4.84 -18.15
N GLN A 28 -20.90 5.73 -18.86
CA GLN A 28 -21.47 7.01 -19.33
C GLN A 28 -22.57 6.83 -20.39
N TYR A 29 -22.65 5.67 -21.04
CA TYR A 29 -23.69 5.38 -22.03
C TYR A 29 -25.01 4.90 -21.39
N GLY A 30 -25.03 4.64 -20.07
CA GLY A 30 -26.25 4.28 -19.35
C GLY A 30 -26.90 2.96 -19.81
N LEU A 31 -26.08 1.99 -20.24
CA LEU A 31 -26.56 0.73 -20.81
C LEU A 31 -27.34 -0.13 -19.78
N ASP A 32 -28.44 -0.74 -20.23
CA ASP A 32 -29.30 -1.60 -19.44
C ASP A 32 -29.08 -3.11 -19.73
N GLU A 33 -29.76 -3.99 -19.01
CA GLU A 33 -29.64 -5.45 -19.20
C GLU A 33 -29.98 -5.91 -20.64
N ALA A 34 -30.91 -5.25 -21.33
CA ALA A 34 -31.27 -5.61 -22.70
C ALA A 34 -30.13 -5.27 -23.68
N ASP A 35 -29.39 -4.21 -23.42
CA ASP A 35 -28.19 -3.85 -24.18
C ASP A 35 -27.09 -4.92 -24.04
N TYR A 36 -26.84 -5.41 -22.83
CA TYR A 36 -25.83 -6.46 -22.60
C TYR A 36 -26.24 -7.78 -23.25
N ARG A 37 -27.52 -8.17 -23.18
CA ARG A 37 -28.02 -9.39 -23.83
C ARG A 37 -28.00 -9.31 -25.35
N GLY A 38 -28.30 -8.13 -25.89
CA GLY A 38 -28.54 -7.96 -27.32
C GLY A 38 -29.60 -8.96 -27.84
N LYS A 39 -29.51 -9.29 -29.13
CA LYS A 39 -30.41 -10.28 -29.75
C LYS A 39 -29.98 -11.73 -29.47
N GLU A 40 -28.67 -11.96 -29.36
CA GLU A 40 -28.09 -13.30 -29.31
C GLU A 40 -28.25 -13.95 -27.94
N PHE A 41 -28.16 -13.18 -26.86
CA PHE A 41 -28.24 -13.68 -25.48
C PHE A 41 -29.54 -13.30 -24.77
N ALA A 42 -30.58 -12.95 -25.53
CA ALA A 42 -31.88 -12.53 -24.99
C ALA A 42 -32.49 -13.58 -24.03
N ALA A 43 -32.29 -14.86 -24.34
CA ALA A 43 -32.77 -16.01 -23.56
C ALA A 43 -31.85 -16.42 -22.40
N SER A 44 -30.78 -15.66 -22.10
CA SER A 44 -29.90 -15.97 -20.96
C SER A 44 -30.69 -15.98 -19.65
N GLU A 45 -30.54 -17.07 -18.90
CA GLU A 45 -31.12 -17.22 -17.56
C GLU A 45 -30.34 -16.41 -16.52
N LYS A 46 -29.04 -16.19 -16.75
CA LYS A 46 -28.20 -15.33 -15.91
C LYS A 46 -28.26 -13.87 -16.39
N LEU A 47 -28.09 -12.96 -15.44
CA LEU A 47 -27.92 -11.53 -15.71
C LEU A 47 -26.57 -11.28 -16.36
N LEU A 48 -26.55 -10.43 -17.39
CA LEU A 48 -25.34 -10.13 -18.17
C LEU A 48 -24.86 -8.69 -17.97
N ARG A 49 -25.67 -7.80 -17.39
CA ARG A 49 -25.26 -6.45 -17.01
C ARG A 49 -24.04 -6.49 -16.09
N GLY A 50 -23.02 -5.70 -16.44
CA GLY A 50 -21.72 -5.68 -15.77
C GLY A 50 -20.64 -6.49 -16.49
N CYS A 51 -21.00 -7.41 -17.40
CA CYS A 51 -20.05 -8.10 -18.27
C CYS A 51 -19.64 -7.19 -19.44
N ASN A 52 -18.78 -6.21 -19.17
CA ASN A 52 -18.36 -5.21 -20.17
C ASN A 52 -17.72 -5.86 -21.41
N ASP A 53 -17.02 -6.98 -21.25
CA ASP A 53 -16.39 -7.72 -22.34
C ASP A 53 -17.42 -8.24 -23.36
N LEU A 54 -18.63 -8.58 -22.93
CA LEU A 54 -19.71 -9.05 -23.81
C LEU A 54 -20.16 -7.98 -24.81
N LEU A 55 -20.02 -6.69 -24.47
CA LEU A 55 -20.40 -5.58 -25.33
C LEU A 55 -19.61 -5.56 -26.65
N ASN A 56 -18.49 -6.27 -26.75
CA ASN A 56 -17.82 -6.51 -28.02
C ASN A 56 -18.72 -7.20 -29.06
N LEU A 57 -19.65 -8.04 -28.60
CA LEU A 57 -20.60 -8.77 -29.45
C LEU A 57 -21.93 -8.04 -29.58
N THR A 58 -22.43 -7.48 -28.48
CA THR A 58 -23.80 -6.95 -28.43
C THR A 58 -23.90 -5.46 -28.70
N ARG A 59 -22.84 -4.69 -28.46
CA ARG A 59 -22.73 -3.24 -28.69
C ARG A 59 -21.38 -2.83 -29.31
N PRO A 60 -20.93 -3.47 -30.42
CA PRO A 60 -19.62 -3.24 -31.02
C PRO A 60 -19.41 -1.78 -31.48
N GLU A 61 -20.48 -1.08 -31.85
CA GLU A 61 -20.45 0.33 -32.23
C GLU A 61 -20.00 1.24 -31.07
N THR A 62 -20.52 1.00 -29.87
CA THR A 62 -20.18 1.77 -28.67
C THR A 62 -18.72 1.54 -28.28
N ILE A 63 -18.25 0.30 -28.33
CA ILE A 63 -16.85 -0.05 -28.06
C ILE A 63 -15.92 0.62 -29.08
N ARG A 64 -16.26 0.58 -30.37
CA ARG A 64 -15.51 1.29 -31.42
C ARG A 64 -15.43 2.78 -31.14
N GLU A 65 -16.53 3.43 -30.79
CA GLU A 65 -16.57 4.86 -30.47
C GLU A 65 -15.63 5.21 -29.31
N ILE A 66 -15.56 4.38 -28.27
CA ILE A 66 -14.64 4.60 -27.14
C ILE A 66 -13.17 4.54 -27.60
N HIS A 67 -12.78 3.55 -28.40
CA HIS A 67 -11.42 3.51 -28.96
C HIS A 67 -11.12 4.76 -29.78
N GLU A 68 -12.05 5.19 -30.64
CA GLU A 68 -11.88 6.38 -31.47
C GLU A 68 -11.70 7.65 -30.62
N LYS A 69 -12.42 7.79 -29.50
CA LYS A 69 -12.26 8.91 -28.57
C LYS A 69 -10.86 8.97 -27.97
N TYR A 70 -10.30 7.84 -27.53
CA TYR A 70 -8.92 7.80 -27.01
C TYR A 70 -7.86 8.05 -28.10
N LEU A 71 -8.07 7.50 -29.31
CA LEU A 71 -7.20 7.76 -30.45
C LEU A 71 -7.21 9.24 -30.87
N GLN A 72 -8.36 9.91 -30.81
CA GLN A 72 -8.50 11.36 -31.04
C GLN A 72 -7.79 12.17 -29.96
N ALA A 73 -7.88 11.75 -28.70
CA ALA A 73 -7.19 12.39 -27.58
C ALA A 73 -5.66 12.32 -27.68
N GLY A 74 -5.13 11.28 -28.34
CA GLY A 74 -3.72 11.20 -28.67
C GLY A 74 -3.03 9.88 -28.36
N SER A 75 -3.75 8.87 -27.85
CA SER A 75 -3.20 7.54 -27.56
C SER A 75 -2.43 6.96 -28.74
N ASP A 76 -1.25 6.42 -28.46
CA ASP A 76 -0.44 5.61 -29.37
C ASP A 76 -0.80 4.12 -29.31
N VAL A 77 -1.16 3.66 -28.10
CA VAL A 77 -1.59 2.29 -27.80
C VAL A 77 -3.00 2.35 -27.24
N ILE A 78 -3.90 1.52 -27.77
CA ILE A 78 -5.24 1.30 -27.18
C ILE A 78 -5.37 -0.13 -26.70
N THR A 79 -6.03 -0.34 -25.57
CA THR A 79 -6.33 -1.65 -25.00
C THR A 79 -7.60 -2.22 -25.62
N SER A 80 -7.67 -3.53 -25.85
CA SER A 80 -8.92 -4.20 -26.22
C SER A 80 -9.88 -4.28 -25.02
N ASN A 81 -11.19 -4.21 -25.25
CA ASN A 81 -12.19 -4.40 -24.19
C ASN A 81 -12.32 -5.87 -23.78
N THR A 82 -11.29 -6.45 -23.17
CA THR A 82 -11.16 -7.90 -22.94
C THR A 82 -10.58 -8.26 -21.57
N PHE A 83 -10.67 -7.35 -20.61
CA PHE A 83 -10.11 -7.49 -19.27
C PHE A 83 -10.55 -8.78 -18.57
N ASN A 84 -11.85 -9.10 -18.55
CA ASN A 84 -12.41 -10.31 -17.92
C ASN A 84 -12.80 -11.39 -18.93
N ALA A 85 -12.38 -11.28 -20.19
CA ALA A 85 -12.74 -12.21 -21.27
C ALA A 85 -12.02 -13.58 -21.17
N ASN A 86 -11.91 -14.17 -20.00
CA ASN A 86 -11.37 -15.52 -19.81
C ASN A 86 -12.49 -16.47 -19.34
N SER A 87 -12.33 -17.78 -19.56
CA SER A 87 -13.38 -18.76 -19.29
C SER A 87 -13.77 -18.85 -17.81
N ILE A 88 -12.84 -18.56 -16.89
CA ILE A 88 -13.08 -18.58 -15.44
C ILE A 88 -13.97 -17.40 -15.04
N SER A 89 -13.59 -16.16 -15.38
CA SER A 89 -14.40 -14.97 -15.08
C SER A 89 -15.75 -14.97 -15.82
N LEU A 90 -15.79 -15.47 -17.05
CA LEU A 90 -17.04 -15.54 -17.81
C LEU A 90 -17.98 -16.66 -17.33
N ALA A 91 -17.50 -17.63 -16.55
CA ALA A 91 -18.35 -18.68 -15.97
C ALA A 91 -19.41 -18.09 -15.01
N ASP A 92 -19.08 -17.00 -14.31
CA ASP A 92 -19.99 -16.28 -13.43
C ASP A 92 -21.22 -15.80 -14.21
N TYR A 93 -21.04 -15.35 -15.44
CA TYR A 93 -22.09 -14.93 -16.37
C TYR A 93 -22.68 -16.07 -17.23
N GLY A 94 -22.16 -17.30 -17.12
CA GLY A 94 -22.59 -18.43 -17.96
C GLY A 94 -22.04 -18.38 -19.39
N LEU A 95 -20.96 -17.63 -19.62
CA LEU A 95 -20.39 -17.35 -20.93
C LEU A 95 -18.97 -17.93 -21.11
N ALA A 96 -18.59 -18.93 -20.31
CA ALA A 96 -17.25 -19.52 -20.35
C ALA A 96 -16.81 -19.99 -21.75
N ALA A 97 -17.76 -20.54 -22.53
CA ALA A 97 -17.51 -21.00 -23.90
C ALA A 97 -17.28 -19.85 -24.92
N GLU A 98 -17.73 -18.63 -24.60
CA GLU A 98 -17.63 -17.46 -25.47
C GLU A 98 -16.28 -16.73 -25.34
N ALA A 99 -15.43 -17.12 -24.38
CA ALA A 99 -14.16 -16.46 -24.08
C ALA A 99 -13.32 -16.20 -25.34
N TYR A 100 -13.04 -17.22 -26.14
CA TYR A 100 -12.26 -17.07 -27.37
C TYR A 100 -12.89 -16.08 -28.36
N ARG A 101 -14.22 -16.17 -28.58
CA ARG A 101 -14.92 -15.32 -29.55
C ARG A 101 -14.94 -13.86 -29.10
N ILE A 102 -15.23 -13.60 -27.83
CA ILE A 102 -15.23 -12.26 -27.24
C ILE A 102 -13.87 -11.59 -27.42
N ASN A 103 -12.77 -12.30 -27.13
CA ASN A 103 -11.42 -11.75 -27.33
C ASN A 103 -11.11 -11.43 -28.78
N ARG A 104 -11.41 -12.38 -29.68
CA ARG A 104 -11.14 -12.19 -31.11
C ARG A 104 -11.87 -10.99 -31.67
N VAL A 105 -13.14 -10.82 -31.32
CA VAL A 105 -13.96 -9.68 -31.77
C VAL A 105 -13.51 -8.38 -31.10
N GLY A 106 -13.28 -8.36 -29.79
CA GLY A 106 -12.80 -7.18 -29.08
C GLY A 106 -11.46 -6.66 -29.62
N ALA A 107 -10.51 -7.56 -29.88
CA ALA A 107 -9.25 -7.22 -30.53
C ALA A 107 -9.44 -6.70 -31.96
N ALA A 108 -10.33 -7.31 -32.75
CA ALA A 108 -10.60 -6.87 -34.13
C ALA A 108 -11.21 -5.46 -34.17
N ILE A 109 -12.14 -5.12 -33.25
CA ILE A 109 -12.73 -3.77 -33.16
C ILE A 109 -11.63 -2.73 -32.89
N ALA A 110 -10.75 -3.00 -31.92
CA ALA A 110 -9.62 -2.12 -31.62
C ALA A 110 -8.65 -2.00 -32.81
N ARG A 111 -8.36 -3.12 -33.50
CA ARG A 111 -7.48 -3.17 -34.68
C ARG A 111 -8.01 -2.33 -35.83
N GLU A 112 -9.30 -2.43 -36.13
CA GLU A 112 -9.97 -1.61 -37.15
C GLU A 112 -9.82 -0.12 -36.85
N ALA A 113 -10.10 0.29 -35.60
CA ALA A 113 -9.96 1.70 -35.18
C ALA A 113 -8.51 2.20 -35.28
N ALA A 114 -7.55 1.42 -34.76
CA ALA A 114 -6.14 1.76 -34.82
C ALA A 114 -5.60 1.83 -36.26
N ASP A 115 -6.04 0.94 -37.15
CA ASP A 115 -5.69 0.97 -38.58
C ASP A 115 -6.25 2.19 -39.28
N ALA A 116 -7.52 2.54 -39.03
CA ALA A 116 -8.13 3.73 -39.61
C ALA A 116 -7.37 5.01 -39.21
N PHE A 117 -6.96 5.14 -37.94
CA PHE A 117 -6.17 6.29 -37.48
C PHE A 117 -4.74 6.28 -38.00
N THR A 118 -4.10 5.11 -38.11
CA THR A 118 -2.76 5.00 -38.70
C THR A 118 -2.78 5.35 -40.18
N ALA A 119 -3.83 4.97 -40.92
CA ALA A 119 -3.99 5.35 -42.33
C ALA A 119 -4.13 6.86 -42.51
N ARG A 120 -4.77 7.56 -41.56
CA ARG A 120 -4.88 9.04 -41.55
C ARG A 120 -3.56 9.74 -41.21
N ASN A 121 -2.73 9.13 -40.36
CA ASN A 121 -1.40 9.64 -40.02
C ASN A 121 -0.35 8.52 -39.97
N PRO A 122 0.26 8.15 -41.12
CA PRO A 122 1.22 7.06 -41.18
C PRO A 122 2.52 7.29 -40.38
N GLN A 123 2.85 8.54 -40.05
CA GLN A 123 4.05 8.88 -39.26
C GLN A 123 3.87 8.57 -37.77
N LYS A 124 2.63 8.37 -37.31
CA LYS A 124 2.32 8.00 -35.93
C LYS A 124 1.54 6.69 -36.00
N PRO A 125 2.20 5.51 -36.01
CA PRO A 125 1.48 4.24 -36.00
C PRO A 125 0.67 4.08 -34.71
N ARG A 126 -0.45 3.34 -34.77
CA ARG A 126 -1.27 2.96 -33.62
C ARG A 126 -1.20 1.47 -33.36
N PHE A 127 -1.02 1.13 -32.09
CA PHE A 127 -0.88 -0.23 -31.62
C PHE A 127 -2.09 -0.66 -30.81
N VAL A 128 -2.40 -1.95 -30.85
CA VAL A 128 -3.47 -2.58 -30.06
C VAL A 128 -2.88 -3.51 -29.02
N GLY A 129 -3.10 -3.20 -27.75
CA GLY A 129 -2.78 -4.08 -26.63
C GLY A 129 -3.94 -5.00 -26.28
N GLY A 130 -3.69 -6.31 -26.30
CA GLY A 130 -4.63 -7.31 -25.82
C GLY A 130 -4.69 -7.30 -24.30
N SER A 131 -5.70 -6.65 -23.72
CA SER A 131 -5.90 -6.57 -22.26
C SER A 131 -6.29 -7.94 -21.70
N MET A 132 -5.57 -8.39 -20.68
CA MET A 132 -5.80 -9.65 -19.96
C MET A 132 -5.72 -9.37 -18.45
N GLY A 133 -6.88 -9.32 -17.79
CA GLY A 133 -7.00 -9.11 -16.35
C GLY A 133 -6.68 -10.37 -15.52
N PRO A 134 -6.62 -10.24 -14.18
CA PRO A 134 -6.07 -11.27 -13.28
C PRO A 134 -7.04 -12.42 -12.93
N THR A 135 -8.27 -12.40 -13.48
CA THR A 135 -9.45 -13.17 -13.05
C THR A 135 -9.99 -12.78 -11.67
N SER A 136 -11.13 -13.36 -11.25
CA SER A 136 -11.73 -13.18 -9.91
C SER A 136 -11.09 -14.09 -8.85
N HIS A 137 -10.24 -15.04 -9.24
CA HIS A 137 -9.71 -16.06 -8.34
C HIS A 137 -8.19 -16.00 -8.20
N THR A 138 -7.67 -16.58 -7.13
CA THR A 138 -6.25 -16.63 -6.77
C THR A 138 -5.74 -18.06 -6.73
N LEU A 139 -4.50 -18.27 -7.15
CA LEU A 139 -3.80 -19.56 -7.04
C LEU A 139 -2.89 -19.63 -5.81
N SER A 140 -2.45 -18.50 -5.26
CA SER A 140 -1.53 -18.47 -4.12
C SER A 140 -2.24 -18.49 -2.76
N MET A 141 -3.50 -18.05 -2.68
CA MET A 141 -4.25 -17.96 -1.41
C MET A 141 -5.44 -18.93 -1.38
N SER A 142 -5.81 -19.38 -0.18
CA SER A 142 -7.04 -20.16 0.01
C SER A 142 -8.28 -19.26 0.07
N ALA A 143 -9.38 -19.74 -0.52
CA ALA A 143 -10.71 -19.15 -0.35
C ALA A 143 -11.47 -19.79 0.83
N ASP A 144 -10.94 -20.87 1.42
CA ASP A 144 -11.55 -21.61 2.53
C ASP A 144 -10.83 -21.29 3.84
N VAL A 145 -11.60 -20.87 4.84
CA VAL A 145 -11.16 -20.53 6.20
C VAL A 145 -10.58 -21.76 6.91
N ASP A 146 -11.24 -22.90 6.74
CA ASP A 146 -10.97 -24.11 7.50
C ASP A 146 -9.83 -24.92 6.87
N ASN A 147 -9.45 -24.61 5.62
CA ASN A 147 -8.37 -25.25 4.90
C ASN A 147 -7.44 -24.22 4.22
N PRO A 148 -6.37 -23.76 4.89
CA PRO A 148 -5.41 -22.81 4.32
C PRO A 148 -4.64 -23.35 3.11
N GLY A 149 -4.64 -24.67 2.90
CA GLY A 149 -4.03 -25.34 1.74
C GLY A 149 -4.94 -25.46 0.52
N ALA A 150 -6.26 -25.21 0.66
CA ALA A 150 -7.21 -25.35 -0.43
C ALA A 150 -7.02 -24.28 -1.51
N ARG A 151 -7.31 -24.62 -2.77
CA ARG A 151 -7.33 -23.70 -3.91
C ARG A 151 -8.58 -23.93 -4.73
N ALA A 152 -9.24 -22.85 -5.16
CA ALA A 152 -10.47 -22.93 -5.96
C ALA A 152 -10.19 -23.46 -7.38
N PHE A 153 -9.03 -23.09 -7.94
CA PHE A 153 -8.58 -23.49 -9.26
C PHE A 153 -7.13 -23.98 -9.21
N THR A 154 -6.76 -24.75 -10.21
CA THR A 154 -5.40 -25.23 -10.44
C THR A 154 -4.65 -24.33 -11.42
N PHE A 155 -3.32 -24.42 -11.42
CA PHE A 155 -2.45 -23.68 -12.34
C PHE A 155 -2.81 -23.97 -13.80
N GLU A 156 -3.14 -25.23 -14.11
CA GLU A 156 -3.45 -25.73 -15.43
C GLU A 156 -4.79 -25.17 -15.92
N GLN A 157 -5.82 -25.14 -15.06
CA GLN A 157 -7.10 -24.55 -15.40
C GLN A 157 -6.96 -23.06 -15.71
N LEU A 158 -6.21 -22.32 -14.90
CA LEU A 158 -5.98 -20.90 -15.11
C LEU A 158 -5.10 -20.64 -16.35
N SER A 159 -4.06 -21.45 -16.56
CA SER A 159 -3.20 -21.38 -17.73
C SER A 159 -3.98 -21.66 -19.01
N GLN A 160 -4.88 -22.65 -19.01
CA GLN A 160 -5.76 -22.93 -20.14
C GLN A 160 -6.71 -21.76 -20.44
N ALA A 161 -7.30 -21.14 -19.40
CA ALA A 161 -8.15 -19.96 -19.57
C ALA A 161 -7.41 -18.79 -20.23
N TYR A 162 -6.18 -18.51 -19.80
CA TYR A 162 -5.33 -17.50 -20.42
C TYR A 162 -4.85 -17.89 -21.82
N TYR A 163 -4.60 -19.17 -22.08
CA TYR A 163 -4.23 -19.66 -23.41
C TYR A 163 -5.35 -19.36 -24.41
N ASP A 164 -6.60 -19.69 -24.07
CA ASP A 164 -7.74 -19.43 -24.95
C ASP A 164 -8.00 -17.93 -25.16
N GLN A 165 -7.79 -17.12 -24.11
CA GLN A 165 -7.86 -15.67 -24.18
C GLN A 165 -6.78 -15.10 -25.13
N ALA A 166 -5.51 -15.44 -24.89
CA ALA A 166 -4.38 -15.00 -25.70
C ALA A 166 -4.51 -15.46 -27.17
N ARG A 167 -4.99 -16.69 -27.40
CA ARG A 167 -5.28 -17.22 -28.74
C ARG A 167 -6.30 -16.34 -29.47
N GLY A 168 -7.41 -15.99 -28.80
CA GLY A 168 -8.44 -15.11 -29.34
C GLY A 168 -7.89 -13.72 -29.68
N LEU A 169 -7.12 -13.12 -28.77
CA LEU A 169 -6.50 -11.82 -28.98
C LEU A 169 -5.53 -11.82 -30.17
N MET A 170 -4.65 -12.82 -30.26
CA MET A 170 -3.70 -12.98 -31.37
C MET A 170 -4.43 -13.15 -32.71
N ASP A 171 -5.50 -13.94 -32.76
CA ASP A 171 -6.32 -14.12 -33.97
C ASP A 171 -7.14 -12.88 -34.35
N GLY A 172 -7.43 -12.01 -33.36
CA GLY A 172 -8.04 -10.70 -33.58
C GLY A 172 -7.07 -9.63 -34.05
N GLY A 173 -5.76 -9.90 -34.06
CA GLY A 173 -4.74 -9.03 -34.64
C GLY A 173 -4.17 -7.98 -33.68
N VAL A 174 -4.06 -8.28 -32.38
CA VAL A 174 -3.35 -7.42 -31.43
C VAL A 174 -1.85 -7.32 -31.75
N ASP A 175 -1.23 -6.18 -31.42
CA ASP A 175 0.20 -5.94 -31.62
C ASP A 175 1.04 -6.35 -30.40
N LEU A 176 0.44 -6.40 -29.21
CA LEU A 176 1.05 -6.83 -27.95
C LEU A 176 0.00 -7.45 -27.02
N LEU A 177 0.45 -8.22 -26.03
CA LEU A 177 -0.39 -8.75 -24.95
C LEU A 177 -0.08 -8.02 -23.64
N MET A 178 -1.11 -7.73 -22.85
CA MET A 178 -0.99 -6.95 -21.61
C MET A 178 -1.63 -7.72 -20.46
N LEU A 179 -0.80 -8.35 -19.62
CA LEU A 179 -1.23 -8.89 -18.35
C LEU A 179 -1.32 -7.73 -17.37
N GLU A 180 -2.52 -7.37 -16.93
CA GLU A 180 -2.71 -6.16 -16.13
C GLU A 180 -3.49 -6.38 -14.84
N THR A 181 -3.30 -5.44 -13.89
CA THR A 181 -3.89 -5.49 -12.56
C THR A 181 -3.55 -6.79 -11.81
N VAL A 182 -2.33 -7.31 -12.01
CA VAL A 182 -1.89 -8.56 -11.38
C VAL A 182 -1.77 -8.37 -9.88
N PHE A 183 -2.69 -8.99 -9.13
CA PHE A 183 -2.68 -9.00 -7.67
C PHE A 183 -2.00 -10.25 -7.08
N ASP A 184 -1.84 -11.30 -7.89
CA ASP A 184 -1.26 -12.60 -7.56
C ASP A 184 -0.24 -13.01 -8.64
N ALA A 185 1.04 -13.15 -8.26
CA ALA A 185 2.08 -13.48 -9.23
C ALA A 185 1.99 -14.92 -9.73
N LEU A 186 1.34 -15.85 -9.00
CA LEU A 186 1.14 -17.20 -9.49
C LEU A 186 0.14 -17.22 -10.65
N ASN A 187 -0.88 -16.34 -10.59
CA ASN A 187 -1.79 -16.12 -11.72
C ASN A 187 -1.01 -15.58 -12.94
N ALA A 188 -0.14 -14.60 -12.73
CA ALA A 188 0.69 -14.08 -13.82
C ALA A 188 1.64 -15.14 -14.38
N LYS A 189 2.25 -15.99 -13.55
CA LYS A 189 3.06 -17.13 -14.02
C LYS A 189 2.23 -18.10 -14.86
N ALA A 190 0.99 -18.41 -14.47
CA ALA A 190 0.09 -19.24 -15.27
C ALA A 190 -0.23 -18.62 -16.64
N ALA A 191 -0.45 -17.30 -16.67
CA ALA A 191 -0.69 -16.54 -17.89
C ALA A 191 0.56 -16.47 -18.79
N ILE A 192 1.74 -16.22 -18.21
CA ILE A 192 3.02 -16.24 -18.92
C ILE A 192 3.27 -17.62 -19.51
N PHE A 193 3.08 -18.69 -18.73
CA PHE A 193 3.23 -20.06 -19.21
C PHE A 193 2.31 -20.34 -20.40
N ALA A 194 1.07 -19.88 -20.35
CA ALA A 194 0.09 -20.02 -21.44
C ALA A 194 0.55 -19.29 -22.71
N ILE A 195 0.96 -18.03 -22.56
CA ILE A 195 1.42 -17.17 -23.66
C ILE A 195 2.69 -17.75 -24.30
N GLU A 196 3.67 -18.16 -23.51
CA GLU A 196 4.92 -18.77 -24.00
C GLU A 196 4.68 -20.10 -24.71
N SER A 197 3.72 -20.89 -24.22
CA SER A 197 3.31 -22.14 -24.88
C SER A 197 2.69 -21.86 -26.25
N LEU A 198 1.79 -20.87 -26.32
CA LEU A 198 1.16 -20.44 -27.57
C LEU A 198 2.17 -19.85 -28.57
N PHE A 199 3.15 -19.08 -28.09
CA PHE A 199 4.23 -18.56 -28.93
C PHE A 199 5.09 -19.67 -29.54
N ALA A 200 5.44 -20.67 -28.73
CA ALA A 200 6.19 -21.84 -29.21
C ALA A 200 5.40 -22.64 -30.24
N GLU A 201 4.10 -22.84 -30.03
CA GLU A 201 3.21 -23.54 -30.97
C GLU A 201 3.08 -22.79 -32.30
N ARG A 202 2.93 -21.46 -32.26
CA ARG A 202 2.73 -20.63 -33.46
C ARG A 202 4.03 -20.24 -34.17
N GLY A 203 5.18 -20.43 -33.53
CA GLY A 203 6.47 -19.93 -34.04
C GLY A 203 6.52 -18.40 -34.15
N MET A 204 5.76 -17.69 -33.32
CA MET A 204 5.64 -16.22 -33.34
C MET A 204 5.54 -15.67 -31.91
N ARG A 205 6.35 -14.65 -31.61
CA ARG A 205 6.36 -13.96 -30.30
C ARG A 205 5.87 -12.53 -30.44
N LEU A 206 4.79 -12.18 -29.74
CA LEU A 206 4.38 -10.79 -29.57
C LEU A 206 5.06 -10.17 -28.33
N PRO A 207 5.24 -8.84 -28.27
CA PRO A 207 5.63 -8.16 -27.04
C PRO A 207 4.59 -8.39 -25.93
N VAL A 208 5.06 -8.53 -24.68
CA VAL A 208 4.21 -8.72 -23.50
C VAL A 208 4.49 -7.61 -22.50
N ILE A 209 3.45 -6.99 -21.94
CA ILE A 209 3.55 -6.10 -20.77
C ILE A 209 2.98 -6.84 -19.57
N VAL A 210 3.64 -6.74 -18.42
CA VAL A 210 3.14 -7.30 -17.16
C VAL A 210 3.01 -6.18 -16.14
N SER A 211 1.78 -5.90 -15.71
CA SER A 211 1.45 -4.81 -14.80
C SER A 211 0.90 -5.34 -13.47
N GLY A 212 1.62 -5.04 -12.39
CA GLY A 212 1.20 -5.37 -11.03
C GLY A 212 0.26 -4.32 -10.43
N THR A 213 -0.56 -4.73 -9.46
CA THR A 213 -1.31 -3.82 -8.60
C THR A 213 -0.90 -3.97 -7.14
N LEU A 214 -0.88 -2.86 -6.41
CA LEU A 214 -0.40 -2.79 -5.03
C LEU A 214 -1.54 -2.41 -4.07
N THR A 215 -1.37 -2.83 -2.81
CA THR A 215 -2.17 -2.40 -1.67
C THR A 215 -1.52 -1.20 -0.98
N SER A 216 -2.19 -0.59 0.00
CA SER A 216 -1.66 0.52 0.81
C SER A 216 -0.30 0.24 1.47
N SER A 217 0.05 -1.03 1.67
CA SER A 217 1.35 -1.47 2.21
C SER A 217 2.51 -1.41 1.19
N GLY A 218 2.24 -1.17 -0.09
CA GLY A 218 3.24 -1.25 -1.16
C GLY A 218 3.56 -2.69 -1.61
N ARG A 219 2.77 -3.67 -1.20
CA ARG A 219 2.84 -5.09 -1.62
C ARG A 219 1.64 -5.45 -2.51
N THR A 220 1.78 -6.48 -3.33
CA THR A 220 0.64 -7.09 -4.04
C THR A 220 -0.37 -7.64 -3.03
N LEU A 221 -1.60 -7.97 -3.47
CA LEU A 221 -2.59 -8.58 -2.58
C LEU A 221 -2.10 -9.92 -2.01
N ALA A 222 -1.41 -10.71 -2.84
CA ALA A 222 -0.75 -11.95 -2.42
C ALA A 222 0.54 -11.73 -1.59
N GLY A 223 0.83 -10.51 -1.13
CA GLY A 223 1.90 -10.22 -0.16
C GLY A 223 3.31 -10.01 -0.70
N GLN A 224 3.53 -10.07 -2.03
CA GLN A 224 4.86 -9.86 -2.62
C GLN A 224 5.27 -8.38 -2.60
N THR A 225 6.56 -8.11 -2.34
CA THR A 225 7.15 -6.80 -2.63
C THR A 225 7.26 -6.56 -4.13
N ILE A 226 7.48 -5.31 -4.54
CA ILE A 226 7.67 -4.93 -5.95
C ILE A 226 8.86 -5.68 -6.57
N GLU A 227 9.95 -5.83 -5.80
CA GLU A 227 11.16 -6.50 -6.24
C GLU A 227 10.95 -8.02 -6.38
N ALA A 228 10.19 -8.63 -5.47
CA ALA A 228 9.82 -10.03 -5.53
C ALA A 228 8.87 -10.31 -6.70
N PHE A 229 7.87 -9.44 -6.91
CA PHE A 229 6.97 -9.49 -8.06
C PHE A 229 7.73 -9.42 -9.38
N TYR A 230 8.59 -8.41 -9.54
CA TYR A 230 9.46 -8.25 -10.71
C TYR A 230 10.27 -9.52 -10.99
N THR A 231 10.92 -10.06 -9.96
CA THR A 231 11.74 -11.29 -10.06
C THR A 231 10.91 -12.49 -10.52
N SER A 232 9.66 -12.58 -10.09
CA SER A 232 8.75 -13.69 -10.42
C SER A 232 8.28 -13.65 -11.88
N VAL A 233 8.22 -12.46 -12.51
CA VAL A 233 7.68 -12.28 -13.87
C VAL A 233 8.72 -11.94 -14.94
N ALA A 234 9.95 -11.57 -14.55
CA ALA A 234 11.01 -11.17 -15.48
C ALA A 234 11.40 -12.24 -16.52
N HIS A 235 11.16 -13.52 -16.21
CA HIS A 235 11.40 -14.64 -17.12
C HIS A 235 10.54 -14.59 -18.40
N ALA A 236 9.45 -13.82 -18.40
CA ALA A 236 8.64 -13.54 -19.58
C ALA A 236 9.35 -12.62 -20.60
N GLU A 237 10.54 -12.11 -20.28
CA GLU A 237 11.25 -11.09 -21.06
C GLU A 237 10.32 -9.97 -21.55
N PRO A 238 9.60 -9.31 -20.62
CA PRO A 238 8.54 -8.40 -20.99
C PRO A 238 9.08 -7.19 -21.75
N LEU A 239 8.27 -6.66 -22.67
CA LEU A 239 8.53 -5.37 -23.30
C LEU A 239 8.69 -4.29 -22.23
N ALA A 240 7.78 -4.29 -21.26
CA ALA A 240 7.80 -3.43 -20.09
C ALA A 240 7.18 -4.13 -18.88
N VAL A 241 7.68 -3.80 -17.68
CA VAL A 241 7.01 -4.10 -16.41
C VAL A 241 6.30 -2.83 -15.94
N SER A 242 5.13 -2.99 -15.32
CA SER A 242 4.25 -1.87 -15.03
C SER A 242 3.60 -1.94 -13.66
N LEU A 243 3.09 -0.79 -13.22
CA LEU A 243 2.13 -0.68 -12.13
C LEU A 243 0.87 0.04 -12.63
N ASN A 244 -0.30 -0.46 -12.25
CA ASN A 244 -1.58 0.17 -12.59
C ASN A 244 -2.64 -0.02 -11.51
N CYS A 245 -3.66 0.83 -11.58
CA CYS A 245 -4.79 0.84 -10.64
C CYS A 245 -4.36 1.11 -9.18
N SER A 246 -5.30 0.94 -8.24
CA SER A 246 -5.22 1.16 -6.79
C SER A 246 -4.91 2.58 -6.31
N PHE A 247 -3.98 3.28 -6.96
CA PHE A 247 -3.48 4.59 -6.54
C PHE A 247 -3.65 5.63 -7.64
N GLY A 248 -3.87 6.88 -7.21
CA GLY A 248 -3.66 8.06 -8.06
C GLY A 248 -2.18 8.28 -8.36
N ALA A 249 -1.89 9.12 -9.36
CA ALA A 249 -0.52 9.33 -9.85
C ALA A 249 0.44 9.78 -8.73
N LYS A 250 0.07 10.78 -7.93
CA LYS A 250 0.92 11.25 -6.83
C LYS A 250 1.32 10.16 -5.83
N ALA A 251 0.38 9.28 -5.47
CA ALA A 251 0.62 8.24 -4.47
C ALA A 251 1.43 7.04 -5.01
N LEU A 252 1.41 6.83 -6.34
CA LEU A 252 2.11 5.71 -6.97
C LEU A 252 3.61 5.98 -7.20
N LEU A 253 4.03 7.24 -7.22
CA LEU A 253 5.42 7.67 -7.48
C LEU A 253 6.50 6.90 -6.71
N PRO A 254 6.47 6.75 -5.37
CA PRO A 254 7.54 6.06 -4.64
C PRO A 254 7.66 4.57 -5.02
N TYR A 255 6.56 3.95 -5.41
CA TYR A 255 6.54 2.55 -5.86
C TYR A 255 7.08 2.41 -7.28
N LEU A 256 6.77 3.37 -8.14
CA LEU A 256 7.31 3.44 -9.49
C LEU A 256 8.85 3.61 -9.47
N GLU A 257 9.39 4.42 -8.56
CA GLU A 257 10.84 4.58 -8.38
C GLU A 257 11.52 3.25 -8.01
N ARG A 258 10.92 2.50 -7.08
CA ARG A 258 11.42 1.17 -6.70
C ARG A 258 11.38 0.20 -7.87
N LEU A 259 10.28 0.15 -8.63
CA LEU A 259 10.18 -0.69 -9.82
C LEU A 259 11.23 -0.31 -10.86
N ALA A 260 11.40 0.99 -11.14
CA ALA A 260 12.38 1.48 -12.10
C ALA A 260 13.84 1.21 -11.68
N ALA A 261 14.13 1.14 -10.38
CA ALA A 261 15.45 0.81 -9.86
C ALA A 261 15.84 -0.67 -10.09
N VAL A 262 14.86 -1.58 -9.99
CA VAL A 262 15.10 -3.03 -10.15
C VAL A 262 14.88 -3.53 -11.57
N SER A 263 14.03 -2.88 -12.36
CA SER A 263 13.68 -3.33 -13.70
C SER A 263 14.81 -3.16 -14.70
N GLU A 264 15.19 -4.27 -15.35
CA GLU A 264 16.11 -4.28 -16.49
C GLU A 264 15.38 -4.08 -17.83
N PHE A 265 14.05 -4.06 -17.79
CA PHE A 265 13.18 -3.82 -18.93
C PHE A 265 12.65 -2.38 -18.91
N ARG A 266 11.85 -2.04 -19.92
CA ARG A 266 11.14 -0.75 -19.94
C ARG A 266 10.13 -0.69 -18.79
N VAL A 267 9.74 0.52 -18.42
CA VAL A 267 8.74 0.74 -17.37
C VAL A 267 7.51 1.40 -17.98
N ALA A 268 6.35 0.80 -17.75
CA ALA A 268 5.06 1.37 -18.07
C ALA A 268 4.34 1.77 -16.78
N VAL A 269 3.43 2.73 -16.85
CA VAL A 269 2.58 3.10 -15.70
C VAL A 269 1.28 3.72 -16.16
N TYR A 270 0.17 3.35 -15.54
CA TYR A 270 -1.13 3.92 -15.84
C TYR A 270 -1.99 3.98 -14.56
N PRO A 271 -1.84 5.06 -13.76
CA PRO A 271 -2.52 5.22 -12.48
C PRO A 271 -4.00 5.60 -12.64
N ASN A 272 -4.75 5.58 -11.54
CA ASN A 272 -6.12 6.10 -11.50
C ASN A 272 -6.13 7.64 -11.52
N ALA A 273 -7.26 8.25 -11.89
CA ALA A 273 -7.50 9.69 -11.74
C ALA A 273 -7.78 10.05 -10.27
N GLY A 274 -6.83 9.74 -9.39
CA GLY A 274 -6.97 9.86 -7.94
C GLY A 274 -7.56 8.62 -7.30
N LEU A 275 -7.82 8.70 -6.00
CA LEU A 275 -8.61 7.70 -5.30
C LEU A 275 -10.10 7.92 -5.62
N PRO A 276 -10.91 6.85 -5.72
CA PRO A 276 -12.34 7.00 -5.90
C PRO A 276 -12.91 7.82 -4.73
N ASN A 277 -13.71 8.82 -5.05
CA ASN A 277 -14.36 9.64 -4.07
C ASN A 277 -15.53 8.87 -3.43
N VAL A 278 -16.07 9.45 -2.36
CA VAL A 278 -17.20 8.89 -1.60
C VAL A 278 -18.49 8.73 -2.42
N MET A 279 -18.54 9.14 -3.67
CA MET A 279 -19.68 8.94 -4.58
C MET A 279 -19.36 7.97 -5.72
N GLY A 280 -18.22 7.25 -5.64
CA GLY A 280 -17.77 6.32 -6.68
C GLY A 280 -17.28 7.00 -7.97
N GLY A 281 -17.05 8.31 -7.93
CA GLY A 281 -16.42 9.11 -9.00
C GLY A 281 -14.94 9.37 -8.72
N TYR A 282 -14.30 10.18 -9.56
CA TYR A 282 -12.88 10.53 -9.45
C TYR A 282 -12.73 12.04 -9.43
N ASP A 283 -12.05 12.58 -8.42
CA ASP A 283 -11.95 14.03 -8.17
C ASP A 283 -10.76 14.68 -8.88
N GLU A 284 -9.77 13.90 -9.33
CA GLU A 284 -8.58 14.42 -9.99
C GLU A 284 -8.94 14.91 -11.40
N THR A 285 -8.65 16.18 -11.67
CA THR A 285 -8.93 16.76 -12.99
C THR A 285 -7.87 16.34 -14.02
N PRO A 286 -8.16 16.40 -15.34
CA PRO A 286 -7.18 16.13 -16.38
C PRO A 286 -5.85 16.88 -16.23
N ALA A 287 -5.89 18.15 -15.82
CA ALA A 287 -4.70 18.97 -15.62
C ALA A 287 -3.89 18.54 -14.39
N MET A 288 -4.55 18.21 -13.29
CA MET A 288 -3.89 17.70 -12.08
C MET A 288 -3.20 16.36 -12.37
N PHE A 289 -3.91 15.45 -13.03
CA PHE A 289 -3.39 14.14 -13.42
C PHE A 289 -2.18 14.26 -14.35
N ALA A 290 -2.26 15.14 -15.35
CA ALA A 290 -1.14 15.38 -16.24
C ALA A 290 0.09 15.95 -15.50
N ALA A 291 -0.11 16.89 -14.57
CA ALA A 291 0.98 17.46 -13.77
C ALA A 291 1.65 16.41 -12.86
N ASP A 292 0.88 15.52 -12.24
CA ASP A 292 1.42 14.45 -11.40
C ASP A 292 2.15 13.37 -12.23
N VAL A 293 1.64 13.01 -13.41
CA VAL A 293 2.30 12.07 -14.33
C VAL A 293 3.53 12.69 -15.01
N GLU A 294 3.54 14.01 -15.25
CA GLU A 294 4.70 14.74 -15.77
C GLU A 294 5.94 14.50 -14.90
N GLU A 295 5.75 14.35 -13.59
CA GLU A 295 6.85 14.08 -12.67
C GLU A 295 7.57 12.76 -12.97
N TYR A 296 6.84 11.74 -13.45
CA TYR A 296 7.44 10.46 -13.82
C TYR A 296 8.37 10.61 -15.02
N MET A 297 7.93 11.39 -16.01
CA MET A 297 8.65 11.64 -17.25
C MET A 297 9.85 12.55 -16.98
N ARG A 298 9.68 13.59 -16.15
CA ARG A 298 10.75 14.49 -15.72
C ARG A 298 11.88 13.77 -14.99
N ARG A 299 11.55 12.78 -14.15
CA ARG A 299 12.53 11.92 -13.46
C ARG A 299 13.12 10.81 -14.35
N GLY A 300 12.65 10.67 -15.60
CA GLY A 300 13.13 9.65 -16.53
C GLY A 300 12.78 8.22 -16.10
N LEU A 301 11.63 8.02 -15.43
CA LEU A 301 11.25 6.72 -14.84
C LEU A 301 10.50 5.81 -15.80
N VAL A 302 9.96 6.32 -16.92
CA VAL A 302 8.94 5.64 -17.73
C VAL A 302 9.25 5.64 -19.23
N ASN A 303 8.69 4.67 -19.93
CA ASN A 303 8.73 4.52 -21.39
C ASN A 303 7.32 4.55 -22.00
N LEU A 304 6.29 4.22 -21.22
CA LEU A 304 4.89 4.27 -21.63
C LEU A 304 4.05 4.76 -20.46
N VAL A 305 3.15 5.72 -20.71
CA VAL A 305 2.24 6.27 -19.69
C VAL A 305 0.80 6.23 -20.19
N GLY A 306 -0.16 6.07 -19.28
CA GLY A 306 -1.58 6.10 -19.61
C GLY A 306 -2.44 6.34 -18.38
N GLY A 307 -3.68 5.87 -18.43
CA GLY A 307 -4.62 5.96 -17.32
C GLY A 307 -5.37 4.67 -17.06
N CYS A 308 -5.81 4.46 -15.83
CA CYS A 308 -6.69 3.36 -15.43
C CYS A 308 -8.06 3.91 -15.02
N CYS A 309 -8.59 3.53 -13.85
CA CYS A 309 -9.93 3.92 -13.44
C CYS A 309 -10.06 5.44 -13.27
N GLY A 310 -11.16 6.01 -13.77
CA GLY A 310 -11.45 7.45 -13.72
C GLY A 310 -10.82 8.28 -14.84
N THR A 311 -9.90 7.70 -15.61
CA THR A 311 -9.21 8.44 -16.68
C THR A 311 -10.02 8.43 -17.97
N THR A 312 -10.27 9.63 -18.51
CA THR A 312 -11.09 9.86 -19.70
C THR A 312 -10.22 10.33 -20.88
N PRO A 313 -10.77 10.43 -22.10
CA PRO A 313 -10.04 11.03 -23.23
C PRO A 313 -9.47 12.43 -22.94
N LEU A 314 -10.10 13.22 -22.06
CA LEU A 314 -9.56 14.53 -21.66
C LEU A 314 -8.24 14.39 -20.87
N HIS A 315 -8.10 13.38 -20.03
CA HIS A 315 -6.86 13.11 -19.29
C HIS A 315 -5.73 12.73 -20.25
N ILE A 316 -6.02 11.83 -21.19
CA ILE A 316 -5.06 11.43 -22.23
C ILE A 316 -4.67 12.61 -23.13
N PHE A 317 -5.62 13.51 -23.42
CA PHE A 317 -5.35 14.71 -24.20
C PHE A 317 -4.39 15.66 -23.49
N GLU A 318 -4.53 15.87 -22.16
CA GLU A 318 -3.55 16.66 -21.41
C GLU A 318 -2.17 16.00 -21.38
N LEU A 319 -2.09 14.66 -21.22
CA LEU A 319 -0.82 13.94 -21.34
C LEU A 319 -0.18 14.07 -22.73
N ALA A 320 -0.97 14.05 -23.80
CA ALA A 320 -0.49 14.19 -25.17
C ALA A 320 0.21 15.53 -25.46
N LYS A 321 -0.11 16.58 -24.70
CA LYS A 321 0.56 17.88 -24.82
C LYS A 321 1.98 17.87 -24.26
N ILE A 322 2.24 17.05 -23.25
CA ILE A 322 3.50 17.08 -22.48
C ILE A 322 4.42 15.89 -22.76
N VAL A 323 3.91 14.75 -23.22
CA VAL A 323 4.68 13.50 -23.35
C VAL A 323 5.92 13.62 -24.25
N ASN A 324 5.85 14.43 -25.31
CA ASN A 324 6.95 14.61 -26.26
C ASN A 324 8.04 15.59 -25.76
N ASN A 325 7.86 16.21 -24.59
CA ASN A 325 8.85 17.10 -23.99
C ASN A 325 9.97 16.34 -23.28
N TYR A 326 9.83 15.03 -23.09
CA TYR A 326 10.72 14.20 -22.28
C TYR A 326 11.26 13.01 -23.07
N ALA A 327 12.51 12.64 -22.77
CA ALA A 327 13.13 11.43 -23.31
C ALA A 327 12.63 10.17 -22.56
N PRO A 328 12.48 9.03 -23.25
CA PRO A 328 12.12 7.78 -22.59
C PRO A 328 13.22 7.31 -21.63
N ARG A 329 12.83 6.58 -20.58
CA ARG A 329 13.78 5.96 -19.64
C ARG A 329 14.83 5.12 -20.39
N PRO A 330 16.13 5.35 -20.19
CA PRO A 330 17.17 4.51 -20.76
C PRO A 330 17.13 3.12 -20.13
N LEU A 331 17.35 2.08 -20.93
CA LEU A 331 17.46 0.72 -20.43
C LEU A 331 18.80 0.52 -19.72
N PRO A 332 18.82 0.01 -18.47
CA PRO A 332 20.06 -0.32 -17.82
C PRO A 332 20.72 -1.54 -18.48
N GLN A 333 22.03 -1.68 -18.32
CA GLN A 333 22.73 -2.90 -18.70
C GLN A 333 22.24 -4.07 -17.83
N ARG A 334 22.03 -5.25 -18.44
CA ARG A 334 21.68 -6.46 -17.70
C ARG A 334 22.77 -6.79 -16.68
N ARG A 335 22.37 -7.02 -15.43
CA ARG A 335 23.25 -7.13 -14.27
C ARG A 335 23.79 -8.56 -14.08
N HIS A 336 23.24 -9.56 -14.80
CA HIS A 336 23.62 -10.99 -14.70
C HIS A 336 23.76 -11.47 -13.24
N VAL A 337 22.80 -11.07 -12.40
CA VAL A 337 22.70 -11.44 -10.99
C VAL A 337 21.60 -12.47 -10.83
N THR A 338 21.88 -13.53 -10.06
CA THR A 338 20.85 -14.51 -9.70
C THR A 338 19.89 -13.87 -8.69
N CYS A 339 18.64 -13.69 -9.11
CA CYS A 339 17.56 -13.20 -8.25
C CYS A 339 16.51 -14.30 -8.11
N LEU A 340 16.18 -14.64 -6.87
CA LEU A 340 15.12 -15.58 -6.49
C LEU A 340 14.05 -14.81 -5.69
N SER A 341 12.87 -15.41 -5.50
CA SER A 341 11.85 -14.79 -4.66
C SER A 341 10.95 -15.78 -3.95
N GLY A 342 10.58 -15.43 -2.72
CA GLY A 342 9.34 -15.85 -2.06
C GLY A 342 8.33 -14.69 -2.13
N LEU A 343 7.88 -14.20 -0.97
CA LEU A 343 7.22 -12.90 -0.83
C LEU A 343 8.23 -11.74 -0.89
N GLU A 344 9.50 -12.02 -0.62
CA GLU A 344 10.61 -11.08 -0.69
C GLU A 344 11.65 -11.53 -1.71
N GLN A 345 12.46 -10.58 -2.21
CA GLN A 345 13.51 -10.87 -3.17
C GLN A 345 14.79 -11.31 -2.46
N LEU A 346 15.36 -12.42 -2.90
CA LEU A 346 16.72 -12.83 -2.55
C LEU A 346 17.65 -12.55 -3.75
N ARG A 347 18.63 -11.66 -3.56
CA ARG A 347 19.67 -11.38 -4.56
C ARG A 347 20.98 -12.03 -4.15
N ILE A 348 21.55 -12.83 -5.04
CA ILE A 348 22.85 -13.50 -4.82
C ILE A 348 23.91 -12.69 -5.59
N VAL A 349 24.56 -11.76 -4.89
CA VAL A 349 25.59 -10.87 -5.46
C VAL A 349 26.97 -11.18 -4.87
N PRO A 350 28.08 -10.90 -5.58
CA PRO A 350 29.42 -11.20 -5.10
C PRO A 350 29.76 -10.56 -3.74
N GLU A 351 29.18 -9.40 -3.43
CA GLU A 351 29.39 -8.67 -2.18
C GLU A 351 28.56 -9.22 -1.01
N ALA A 352 27.50 -9.99 -1.29
CA ALA A 352 26.51 -10.44 -0.32
C ALA A 352 26.54 -11.95 -0.16
N ASN A 353 27.49 -12.42 0.64
CA ASN A 353 27.47 -13.64 1.46
C ASN A 353 27.08 -14.99 0.81
N PHE A 354 27.63 -16.04 1.41
CA PHE A 354 27.23 -17.42 1.18
C PHE A 354 25.75 -17.65 1.57
N VAL A 355 24.98 -18.33 0.70
CA VAL A 355 23.54 -18.57 0.93
C VAL A 355 23.29 -19.94 1.59
N ASN A 356 22.66 -19.92 2.76
CA ASN A 356 22.24 -21.14 3.45
C ASN A 356 20.89 -21.64 2.93
N VAL A 357 20.87 -22.86 2.39
CA VAL A 357 19.65 -23.58 1.99
C VAL A 357 19.30 -24.60 3.08
N GLY A 358 18.15 -24.47 3.72
CA GLY A 358 17.76 -25.33 4.85
C GLY A 358 17.39 -26.76 4.42
N GLU A 359 18.10 -27.77 4.94
CA GLU A 359 17.98 -29.19 4.56
C GLU A 359 16.89 -30.02 5.30
N ARG A 360 16.27 -29.48 6.36
CA ARG A 360 15.50 -30.29 7.35
C ARG A 360 14.08 -30.64 6.88
N THR A 361 13.58 -29.99 5.84
CA THR A 361 12.29 -30.23 5.19
C THR A 361 12.40 -31.34 4.14
N ASN A 362 13.09 -32.42 4.51
CA ASN A 362 13.40 -33.55 3.66
C ASN A 362 12.96 -34.85 4.33
N VAL A 363 12.07 -35.61 3.68
CA VAL A 363 11.51 -36.86 4.23
C VAL A 363 12.60 -37.94 4.42
N ALA A 364 13.59 -38.01 3.53
CA ALA A 364 14.70 -38.95 3.67
C ALA A 364 15.74 -38.47 4.70
N GLY A 365 15.93 -37.16 4.85
CA GLY A 365 16.98 -36.54 5.67
C GLY A 365 16.59 -36.22 7.12
N SER A 366 15.29 -36.10 7.44
CA SER A 366 14.82 -35.60 8.74
C SER A 366 13.74 -36.50 9.33
N ALA A 367 14.11 -37.26 10.37
CA ALA A 367 13.19 -38.19 11.03
C ALA A 367 11.92 -37.51 11.59
N LYS A 368 12.04 -36.28 12.11
CA LYS A 368 10.88 -35.50 12.60
C LYS A 368 9.96 -35.15 11.44
N PHE A 369 10.50 -34.60 10.35
CA PHE A 369 9.70 -34.20 9.19
C PHE A 369 9.05 -35.41 8.53
N ALA A 370 9.80 -36.49 8.32
CA ALA A 370 9.32 -37.75 7.75
C ALA A 370 8.12 -38.33 8.50
N ARG A 371 8.15 -38.29 9.84
CA ARG A 371 7.03 -38.72 10.69
C ARG A 371 5.80 -37.84 10.43
N LEU A 372 5.96 -36.52 10.48
CA LEU A 372 4.86 -35.57 10.33
C LEU A 372 4.18 -35.66 8.96
N ILE A 373 4.95 -35.82 7.89
CA ILE A 373 4.41 -36.00 6.53
C ILE A 373 3.68 -37.35 6.41
N ARG A 374 4.25 -38.44 6.92
CA ARG A 374 3.58 -39.76 6.92
C ARG A 374 2.27 -39.77 7.72
N GLU A 375 2.21 -39.02 8.81
CA GLU A 375 1.01 -38.84 9.63
C GLU A 375 0.02 -37.80 9.05
N LYS A 376 0.34 -37.19 7.90
CA LYS A 376 -0.38 -36.06 7.29
C LYS A 376 -0.57 -34.86 8.23
N ASN A 377 0.29 -34.72 9.25
CA ASN A 377 0.31 -33.59 10.16
C ASN A 377 1.16 -32.45 9.56
N TYR A 378 0.69 -31.92 8.43
CA TYR A 378 1.40 -30.88 7.67
C TYR A 378 1.52 -29.56 8.43
N GLU A 379 0.57 -29.25 9.32
CA GLU A 379 0.61 -28.03 10.13
C GLU A 379 1.80 -28.01 11.08
N GLU A 380 2.04 -29.10 11.82
CA GLU A 380 3.23 -29.21 12.67
C GLU A 380 4.50 -29.30 11.81
N ALA A 381 4.43 -29.87 10.61
CA ALA A 381 5.56 -29.92 9.69
C ALA A 381 6.06 -28.52 9.28
N LEU A 382 5.18 -27.51 9.21
CA LEU A 382 5.56 -26.11 8.97
C LEU A 382 6.49 -25.55 10.06
N SER A 383 6.44 -26.07 11.29
CA SER A 383 7.38 -25.66 12.35
C SER A 383 8.83 -25.99 11.99
N VAL A 384 9.06 -27.06 11.22
CA VAL A 384 10.40 -27.45 10.76
C VAL A 384 10.93 -26.44 9.74
N ALA A 385 10.08 -26.00 8.80
CA ALA A 385 10.45 -24.94 7.85
C ALA A 385 10.70 -23.60 8.56
N ARG A 386 9.80 -23.18 9.47
CA ARG A 386 9.95 -21.94 10.24
C ARG A 386 11.25 -21.90 11.03
N ALA A 387 11.55 -22.97 11.77
CA ALA A 387 12.76 -23.04 12.59
C ALA A 387 14.05 -22.91 11.77
N GLN A 388 14.05 -23.32 10.50
CA GLN A 388 15.19 -23.14 9.60
C GLN A 388 15.34 -21.68 9.18
N VAL A 389 14.25 -21.01 8.80
CA VAL A 389 14.27 -19.60 8.42
C VAL A 389 14.72 -18.72 9.60
N GLU A 390 14.20 -18.98 10.80
CA GLU A 390 14.61 -18.30 12.03
C GLU A 390 16.10 -18.54 12.37
N ALA A 391 16.64 -19.71 12.02
CA ALA A 391 18.05 -20.04 12.17
C ALA A 391 18.94 -19.48 11.04
N GLY A 392 18.39 -18.70 10.11
CA GLY A 392 19.16 -18.03 9.05
C GLY A 392 19.17 -18.76 7.70
N ALA A 393 18.28 -19.73 7.46
CA ALA A 393 18.05 -20.25 6.12
C ALA A 393 17.43 -19.16 5.23
N GLN A 394 18.08 -18.90 4.09
CA GLN A 394 17.62 -17.92 3.10
C GLN A 394 16.86 -18.58 1.94
N ILE A 395 16.91 -19.91 1.84
CA ILE A 395 16.11 -20.74 0.94
C ILE A 395 15.70 -21.98 1.74
N VAL A 396 14.50 -22.52 1.52
CA VAL A 396 14.05 -23.77 2.13
C VAL A 396 14.02 -24.88 1.08
N ASP A 397 14.79 -25.95 1.29
CA ASP A 397 14.79 -27.14 0.43
C ASP A 397 13.68 -28.11 0.87
N VAL A 398 12.76 -28.43 -0.03
CA VAL A 398 11.58 -29.25 0.27
C VAL A 398 11.65 -30.51 -0.56
N CYS A 399 11.82 -31.66 0.10
CA CYS A 399 11.90 -32.97 -0.52
C CYS A 399 10.84 -33.94 0.04
N MET A 400 9.98 -34.43 -0.85
CA MET A 400 8.87 -35.35 -0.54
C MET A 400 9.09 -36.75 -1.13
N ASP A 401 10.34 -37.13 -1.38
CA ASP A 401 10.66 -38.44 -1.92
C ASP A 401 10.69 -39.49 -0.81
N ASP A 402 9.69 -40.38 -0.82
CA ASP A 402 9.69 -41.63 -0.06
C ASP A 402 8.75 -42.64 -0.75
N GLY A 403 9.07 -43.93 -0.63
CA GLY A 403 8.29 -44.98 -1.29
C GLY A 403 6.88 -45.19 -0.73
N LEU A 404 6.58 -44.63 0.45
CA LEU A 404 5.32 -44.82 1.17
C LEU A 404 4.37 -43.60 1.07
N ILE A 405 4.77 -42.53 0.37
CA ILE A 405 3.97 -41.30 0.23
C ILE A 405 3.69 -40.98 -1.24
N ASP A 406 2.55 -40.34 -1.48
CA ASP A 406 2.25 -39.74 -2.78
C ASP A 406 3.02 -38.41 -2.90
N GLY A 407 4.14 -38.45 -3.62
CA GLY A 407 5.06 -37.32 -3.77
C GLY A 407 4.39 -36.06 -4.31
N PRO A 408 3.66 -36.12 -5.46
CA PRO A 408 2.92 -34.99 -5.99
C PRO A 408 1.89 -34.41 -5.00
N GLU A 409 1.07 -35.25 -4.36
CA GLU A 409 0.09 -34.79 -3.36
C GLU A 409 0.77 -34.10 -2.18
N ALA A 410 1.78 -34.74 -1.59
CA ALA A 410 2.49 -34.22 -0.43
C ALA A 410 3.24 -32.91 -0.72
N MET A 411 3.86 -32.81 -1.90
CA MET A 411 4.54 -31.60 -2.36
C MET A 411 3.55 -30.45 -2.51
N ARG A 412 2.44 -30.68 -3.22
CA ARG A 412 1.37 -29.68 -3.42
C ARG A 412 0.81 -29.19 -2.08
N ASP A 413 0.41 -30.11 -1.22
CA ASP A 413 -0.28 -29.79 0.02
C ASP A 413 0.65 -29.04 0.98
N PHE A 414 1.90 -29.48 1.14
CA PHE A 414 2.87 -28.81 1.99
C PHE A 414 3.25 -27.42 1.44
N LEU A 415 3.47 -27.26 0.14
CA LEU A 415 3.83 -25.96 -0.44
C LEU A 415 2.65 -24.97 -0.42
N ASN A 416 1.42 -25.43 -0.62
CA ASN A 416 0.24 -24.58 -0.47
C ASN A 416 0.08 -24.05 0.96
N LEU A 417 0.37 -24.90 1.96
CA LEU A 417 0.38 -24.52 3.37
C LEU A 417 1.57 -23.59 3.68
N MET A 418 2.75 -23.88 3.16
CA MET A 418 3.93 -23.04 3.30
C MET A 418 3.70 -21.64 2.73
N GLY A 419 3.02 -21.52 1.59
CA GLY A 419 2.61 -20.24 1.00
C GLY A 419 1.63 -19.44 1.86
N SER A 420 0.92 -20.10 2.77
CA SER A 420 0.01 -19.43 3.74
C SER A 420 0.72 -18.94 5.01
N GLU A 421 2.02 -19.18 5.16
CA GLU A 421 2.81 -18.78 6.33
C GLU A 421 3.82 -17.69 5.95
N PRO A 422 3.55 -16.38 6.18
CA PRO A 422 4.37 -15.31 5.60
C PRO A 422 5.84 -15.31 6.04
N GLU A 423 6.14 -15.75 7.26
CA GLU A 423 7.53 -15.90 7.74
C GLU A 423 8.31 -16.93 6.91
N ILE A 424 7.63 -18.00 6.47
CA ILE A 424 8.23 -19.08 5.68
C ILE A 424 8.16 -18.73 4.18
N ALA A 425 7.04 -18.17 3.73
CA ALA A 425 6.83 -17.74 2.35
C ALA A 425 7.71 -16.54 1.97
N ALA A 426 8.28 -15.81 2.92
CA ALA A 426 9.21 -14.70 2.66
C ALA A 426 10.41 -15.14 1.81
N VAL A 427 10.97 -16.32 2.08
CA VAL A 427 12.14 -16.85 1.40
C VAL A 427 11.79 -17.74 0.20
N PRO A 428 12.66 -17.87 -0.82
CA PRO A 428 12.43 -18.77 -1.94
C PRO A 428 12.42 -20.25 -1.53
N VAL A 429 11.79 -21.08 -2.35
CA VAL A 429 11.75 -22.54 -2.20
C VAL A 429 12.70 -23.20 -3.19
N MET A 430 13.48 -24.17 -2.70
CA MET A 430 14.17 -25.16 -3.53
C MET A 430 13.32 -26.43 -3.54
N ILE A 431 12.72 -26.74 -4.70
CA ILE A 431 11.82 -27.87 -4.88
C ILE A 431 12.69 -29.09 -5.20
N ASP A 432 12.77 -30.04 -4.28
CA ASP A 432 13.64 -31.20 -4.37
C ASP A 432 12.87 -32.49 -4.65
N SER A 433 13.23 -33.18 -5.72
CA SER A 433 12.78 -34.54 -6.03
C SER A 433 13.61 -35.17 -7.14
N SER A 434 13.74 -36.50 -7.07
CA SER A 434 14.23 -37.35 -8.16
C SER A 434 13.22 -37.59 -9.28
N LYS A 435 11.94 -37.22 -9.08
CA LYS A 435 10.84 -37.44 -10.03
C LYS A 435 10.37 -36.12 -10.64
N TRP A 436 10.36 -36.04 -11.97
CA TRP A 436 9.92 -34.83 -12.69
C TRP A 436 8.49 -34.39 -12.33
N GLU A 437 7.56 -35.34 -12.21
CA GLU A 437 6.17 -35.07 -11.85
C GLU A 437 6.00 -34.35 -10.50
N VAL A 438 6.88 -34.60 -9.54
CA VAL A 438 6.89 -33.93 -8.22
C VAL A 438 7.46 -32.51 -8.35
N LEU A 439 8.57 -32.36 -9.08
CA LEU A 439 9.19 -31.06 -9.37
C LEU A 439 8.21 -30.12 -10.07
N GLU A 440 7.52 -30.64 -11.09
CA GLU A 440 6.55 -29.89 -11.87
C GLU A 440 5.31 -29.52 -11.02
N THR A 441 4.85 -30.43 -10.15
CA THR A 441 3.77 -30.14 -9.20
C THR A 441 4.15 -28.99 -8.26
N GLY A 442 5.38 -28.97 -7.75
CA GLY A 442 5.86 -27.87 -6.93
C GLY A 442 5.91 -26.53 -7.68
N LEU A 443 6.38 -26.53 -8.94
CA LEU A 443 6.46 -25.32 -9.77
C LEU A 443 5.09 -24.68 -10.02
N ARG A 444 4.03 -25.49 -10.08
CA ARG A 444 2.65 -25.06 -10.31
C ARG A 444 2.01 -24.37 -9.10
N VAL A 445 2.57 -24.52 -7.89
CA VAL A 445 1.99 -23.96 -6.65
C VAL A 445 2.85 -22.87 -5.99
N VAL A 446 4.08 -22.66 -6.45
CA VAL A 446 4.97 -21.62 -5.89
C VAL A 446 4.82 -20.31 -6.66
N GLN A 447 4.42 -19.27 -5.93
CA GLN A 447 4.22 -17.91 -6.48
C GLN A 447 5.53 -17.24 -6.92
N GLY A 448 6.61 -17.37 -6.15
CA GLY A 448 7.89 -16.74 -6.43
C GLY A 448 8.75 -17.46 -7.47
N LYS A 449 9.94 -16.92 -7.74
CA LYS A 449 10.99 -17.58 -8.53
C LYS A 449 11.75 -18.56 -7.64
N SER A 450 11.39 -19.83 -7.76
CA SER A 450 11.96 -20.97 -7.04
C SER A 450 13.21 -21.53 -7.72
N VAL A 451 13.82 -22.54 -7.07
CA VAL A 451 14.90 -23.35 -7.62
C VAL A 451 14.41 -24.78 -7.77
N VAL A 452 14.68 -25.43 -8.91
CA VAL A 452 14.45 -26.86 -9.11
C VAL A 452 15.69 -27.65 -8.74
N ASN A 453 15.55 -28.60 -7.83
CA ASN A 453 16.59 -29.52 -7.39
C ASN A 453 16.18 -30.97 -7.70
N SER A 454 16.57 -31.57 -8.81
CA SER A 454 17.53 -31.11 -9.81
C SER A 454 17.25 -31.73 -11.17
N ILE A 455 17.96 -31.27 -12.20
CA ILE A 455 18.01 -31.89 -13.52
C ILE A 455 19.44 -32.39 -13.82
N SER A 456 19.57 -33.34 -14.74
CA SER A 456 20.87 -33.91 -15.13
C SER A 456 20.84 -34.46 -16.55
N LEU A 457 22.01 -34.86 -17.08
CA LEU A 457 22.16 -35.49 -18.39
C LEU A 457 21.95 -37.02 -18.35
N LYS A 458 21.59 -37.61 -17.21
CA LYS A 458 21.43 -39.06 -17.02
C LYS A 458 20.49 -39.70 -18.03
N GLU A 459 19.39 -39.03 -18.36
CA GLU A 459 18.37 -39.50 -19.32
C GLU A 459 18.64 -39.01 -20.76
N GLY A 460 19.83 -38.44 -20.99
CA GLY A 460 20.26 -37.93 -22.28
C GLY A 460 19.91 -36.46 -22.53
N LYS A 461 20.51 -35.93 -23.60
CA LYS A 461 20.41 -34.51 -24.00
C LYS A 461 18.97 -34.03 -24.22
N GLN A 462 18.11 -34.83 -24.86
CA GLN A 462 16.78 -34.38 -25.26
C GLN A 462 15.89 -34.08 -24.06
N GLU A 463 15.86 -34.99 -23.09
CA GLU A 463 15.08 -34.86 -21.87
C GLU A 463 15.61 -33.72 -20.98
N PHE A 464 16.94 -33.60 -20.86
CA PHE A 464 17.58 -32.50 -20.13
C PHE A 464 17.15 -31.12 -20.66
N LEU A 465 17.18 -30.93 -21.98
CA LEU A 465 16.74 -29.67 -22.60
C LEU A 465 15.22 -29.46 -22.51
N HIS A 466 14.43 -30.53 -22.63
CA HIS A 466 12.98 -30.45 -22.45
C HIS A 466 12.61 -29.93 -21.06
N ARG A 467 13.19 -30.54 -20.01
CA ARG A 467 13.00 -30.12 -18.62
C ARG A 467 13.51 -28.69 -18.40
N ALA A 468 14.69 -28.34 -18.92
CA ALA A 468 15.21 -26.97 -18.81
C ALA A 468 14.28 -25.91 -19.43
N ARG A 469 13.69 -26.19 -20.60
CA ARG A 469 12.72 -25.28 -21.23
C ARG A 469 11.46 -25.11 -20.39
N LEU A 470 10.96 -26.19 -19.78
CA LEU A 470 9.81 -26.11 -18.87
C LEU A 470 10.14 -25.31 -17.63
N ILE A 471 11.30 -25.55 -16.99
CA ILE A 471 11.77 -24.77 -15.83
C ILE A 471 11.83 -23.28 -16.16
N ARG A 472 12.40 -22.92 -17.31
CA ARG A 472 12.45 -21.52 -17.78
C ARG A 472 11.04 -20.96 -17.99
N ARG A 473 10.12 -21.74 -18.58
CA ARG A 473 8.73 -21.31 -18.82
C ARG A 473 7.94 -21.12 -17.52
N TYR A 474 8.19 -21.92 -16.49
CA TYR A 474 7.65 -21.71 -15.14
C TYR A 474 8.35 -20.56 -14.39
N GLY A 475 9.47 -20.04 -14.90
CA GLY A 475 10.19 -18.92 -14.30
C GLY A 475 11.02 -19.31 -13.07
N ALA A 476 11.65 -20.48 -13.08
CA ALA A 476 12.51 -20.97 -12.00
C ALA A 476 13.98 -21.09 -12.42
N ALA A 477 14.88 -21.13 -11.43
CA ALA A 477 16.28 -21.52 -11.61
C ALA A 477 16.44 -23.04 -11.51
N ALA A 478 17.59 -23.59 -11.92
CA ALA A 478 17.83 -25.03 -11.93
C ALA A 478 19.16 -25.41 -11.27
N VAL A 479 19.11 -26.37 -10.35
CA VAL A 479 20.27 -27.15 -9.96
C VAL A 479 20.54 -28.21 -11.02
N VAL A 480 21.76 -28.19 -11.56
CA VAL A 480 22.27 -29.15 -12.53
C VAL A 480 23.25 -30.06 -11.81
N MET A 481 22.78 -31.25 -11.48
CA MET A 481 23.62 -32.33 -10.94
C MET A 481 24.60 -32.79 -12.01
N LEU A 482 25.88 -32.92 -11.65
CA LEU A 482 26.90 -33.46 -12.54
C LEU A 482 26.78 -34.98 -12.66
N PHE A 483 25.75 -35.41 -13.38
CA PHE A 483 25.41 -36.79 -13.67
C PHE A 483 25.03 -36.87 -15.15
N ASP A 484 25.69 -37.73 -15.91
CA ASP A 484 25.40 -37.94 -17.33
C ASP A 484 25.11 -39.41 -17.65
N GLU A 485 25.03 -39.76 -18.93
CA GLU A 485 24.73 -41.11 -19.39
C GLU A 485 25.79 -42.15 -18.95
N GLN A 486 26.99 -41.70 -18.52
CA GLN A 486 28.06 -42.57 -18.02
C GLN A 486 28.03 -42.75 -16.50
N GLY A 487 27.16 -42.03 -15.78
CA GLY A 487 27.05 -42.10 -14.34
C GLY A 487 27.31 -40.76 -13.63
N GLN A 488 27.49 -40.85 -12.32
CA GLN A 488 27.81 -39.70 -11.48
C GLN A 488 29.26 -39.27 -11.68
N ALA A 489 29.51 -37.95 -11.80
CA ALA A 489 30.86 -37.42 -11.89
C ALA A 489 31.54 -37.41 -10.51
N ASP A 490 32.41 -38.39 -10.28
CA ASP A 490 33.10 -38.65 -9.01
C ASP A 490 34.51 -38.00 -8.93
N THR A 491 35.23 -37.93 -10.03
CA THR A 491 36.58 -37.33 -10.14
C THR A 491 36.56 -35.89 -10.65
N TYR A 492 37.59 -35.10 -10.33
CA TYR A 492 37.74 -33.72 -10.83
C TYR A 492 37.59 -33.62 -12.37
N ALA A 493 38.26 -34.50 -13.13
CA ALA A 493 38.22 -34.49 -14.59
C ALA A 493 36.80 -34.72 -15.13
N ARG A 494 36.05 -35.67 -14.54
CA ARG A 494 34.65 -35.92 -14.93
C ARG A 494 33.73 -34.76 -14.55
N LYS A 495 33.93 -34.15 -13.38
CA LYS A 495 33.12 -33.00 -12.94
C LYS A 495 33.24 -31.84 -13.94
N ILE A 496 34.46 -31.44 -14.33
CA ILE A 496 34.63 -30.32 -15.26
C ILE A 496 34.10 -30.64 -16.68
N GLU A 497 34.25 -31.88 -17.15
CA GLU A 497 33.74 -32.32 -18.45
C GLU A 497 32.21 -32.21 -18.52
N VAL A 498 31.50 -32.77 -17.54
CA VAL A 498 30.04 -32.75 -17.49
C VAL A 498 29.51 -31.33 -17.28
N ALA A 499 30.14 -30.54 -16.41
CA ALA A 499 29.76 -29.14 -16.17
C ALA A 499 29.87 -28.30 -17.44
N GLN A 500 30.99 -28.42 -18.18
CA GLN A 500 31.20 -27.70 -19.44
C GLN A 500 30.14 -28.09 -20.49
N ARG A 501 29.86 -29.40 -20.62
CA ARG A 501 28.86 -29.91 -21.55
C ARG A 501 27.46 -29.39 -21.22
N ALA A 502 27.04 -29.49 -19.96
CA ALA A 502 25.72 -29.04 -19.52
C ALA A 502 25.55 -27.53 -19.66
N TYR A 503 26.55 -26.73 -19.28
CA TYR A 503 26.53 -25.27 -19.42
C TYR A 503 26.31 -24.85 -20.88
N LYS A 504 27.10 -25.43 -21.80
CA LYS A 504 26.98 -25.14 -23.22
C LYS A 504 25.60 -25.52 -23.77
N LEU A 505 25.10 -26.70 -23.41
CA LEU A 505 23.78 -27.14 -23.86
C LEU A 505 22.65 -26.21 -23.39
N LEU A 506 22.68 -25.77 -22.13
CA LEU A 506 21.67 -24.89 -21.56
C LEU A 506 21.73 -23.47 -22.16
N THR A 507 22.93 -22.91 -22.24
CA THR A 507 23.13 -21.55 -22.76
C THR A 507 22.86 -21.44 -24.27
N ASP A 508 23.25 -22.46 -25.05
CA ASP A 508 22.91 -22.54 -26.49
C ASP A 508 21.39 -22.65 -26.72
N ASP A 509 20.62 -23.20 -25.77
CA ASP A 509 19.15 -23.26 -25.80
C ASP A 509 18.47 -22.01 -25.19
N GLY A 510 19.28 -21.03 -24.75
CA GLY A 510 18.81 -19.75 -24.22
C GLY A 510 18.44 -19.77 -22.73
N PHE A 511 18.78 -20.81 -21.97
CA PHE A 511 18.63 -20.79 -20.52
C PHE A 511 19.59 -19.76 -19.91
N PRO A 512 19.14 -18.84 -19.02
CA PRO A 512 20.00 -17.80 -18.45
C PRO A 512 21.15 -18.39 -17.66
N ALA A 513 22.39 -17.96 -17.93
CA ALA A 513 23.58 -18.51 -17.28
C ALA A 513 23.59 -18.25 -15.76
N GLU A 514 23.08 -17.09 -15.34
CA GLU A 514 22.91 -16.71 -13.93
C GLU A 514 21.88 -17.58 -13.17
N ASP A 515 21.00 -18.30 -13.86
CA ASP A 515 20.00 -19.18 -13.25
C ASP A 515 20.45 -20.66 -13.23
N ILE A 516 21.67 -20.95 -13.69
CA ILE A 516 22.29 -22.27 -13.61
C ILE A 516 23.05 -22.40 -12.30
N ILE A 517 22.65 -23.35 -11.47
CA ILE A 517 23.35 -23.72 -10.23
C ILE A 517 23.94 -25.12 -10.43
N PHE A 518 25.26 -25.27 -10.48
CA PHE A 518 25.87 -26.60 -10.55
C PHE A 518 25.92 -27.26 -9.18
N ASP A 519 25.59 -28.55 -9.10
CA ASP A 519 25.97 -29.42 -7.99
C ASP A 519 27.04 -30.41 -8.48
N PRO A 520 28.33 -30.16 -8.15
CA PRO A 520 29.42 -31.07 -8.51
C PRO A 520 29.41 -32.42 -7.79
N ASN A 521 28.36 -32.75 -7.03
CA ASN A 521 28.21 -33.91 -6.15
C ASN A 521 29.18 -33.90 -4.97
N ILE A 522 28.70 -33.50 -3.80
CA ILE A 522 29.39 -33.75 -2.53
C ILE A 522 29.19 -35.22 -2.15
N LEU A 523 30.30 -35.98 -2.13
CA LEU A 523 30.32 -37.41 -1.82
C LEU A 523 30.98 -37.67 -0.47
N ALA A 524 30.67 -38.82 0.14
CA ALA A 524 31.19 -39.21 1.44
C ALA A 524 32.70 -39.48 1.41
N VAL A 525 33.43 -38.93 2.37
CA VAL A 525 34.88 -39.15 2.58
C VAL A 525 35.11 -39.93 3.88
N ALA A 526 36.36 -40.37 4.10
CA ALA A 526 36.76 -41.19 5.25
C ALA A 526 35.92 -42.48 5.40
N THR A 527 35.59 -43.09 4.27
CA THR A 527 34.78 -44.33 4.21
C THR A 527 35.61 -45.60 4.38
N GLY A 528 36.95 -45.49 4.40
CA GLY A 528 37.87 -46.62 4.37
C GLY A 528 38.15 -47.19 2.97
N ILE A 529 37.69 -46.51 1.91
CA ILE A 529 37.94 -46.85 0.51
C ILE A 529 38.82 -45.74 -0.09
N GLU A 530 40.04 -46.09 -0.51
CA GLU A 530 41.05 -45.13 -1.02
C GLU A 530 40.54 -44.27 -2.17
N ALA A 531 39.72 -44.83 -3.06
CA ALA A 531 39.11 -44.10 -4.17
C ALA A 531 38.22 -42.91 -3.73
N HIS A 532 37.75 -42.91 -2.48
CA HIS A 532 36.85 -41.88 -1.94
C HIS A 532 37.60 -40.73 -1.24
N ASP A 533 38.90 -40.89 -0.97
CA ASP A 533 39.67 -39.93 -0.16
C ASP A 533 39.79 -38.56 -0.86
N ALA A 534 39.83 -38.57 -2.19
CA ALA A 534 39.96 -37.36 -2.99
C ALA A 534 38.65 -36.58 -3.20
N TYR A 535 37.48 -37.14 -2.88
CA TYR A 535 36.19 -36.58 -3.32
C TYR A 535 35.93 -35.14 -2.85
N ALA A 536 36.28 -34.80 -1.61
CA ALA A 536 36.10 -33.45 -1.09
C ALA A 536 37.04 -32.44 -1.77
N ARG A 537 38.32 -32.78 -1.93
CA ARG A 537 39.30 -31.96 -2.66
C ARG A 537 38.88 -31.77 -4.12
N ASP A 538 38.49 -32.85 -4.80
CA ASP A 538 38.07 -32.82 -6.20
C ASP A 538 36.81 -31.97 -6.42
N PHE A 539 35.89 -31.92 -5.44
CA PHE A 539 34.78 -30.98 -5.43
C PHE A 539 35.29 -29.53 -5.35
N ILE A 540 36.17 -29.20 -4.41
CA ILE A 540 36.72 -27.85 -4.22
C ILE A 540 37.48 -27.37 -5.47
N GLU A 541 38.24 -28.25 -6.12
CA GLU A 541 38.92 -27.92 -7.38
C GLU A 541 37.91 -27.72 -8.53
N ALA A 542 36.86 -28.55 -8.60
CA ALA A 542 35.79 -28.36 -9.59
C ALA A 542 35.05 -27.04 -9.39
N VAL A 543 34.83 -26.62 -8.13
CA VAL A 543 34.26 -25.30 -7.80
C VAL A 543 35.10 -24.19 -8.41
N ARG A 544 36.41 -24.21 -8.14
CA ARG A 544 37.37 -23.21 -8.66
C ARG A 544 37.35 -23.18 -10.18
N TRP A 545 37.33 -24.34 -10.82
CA TRP A 545 37.28 -24.45 -12.28
C TRP A 545 35.97 -23.88 -12.85
N ILE A 546 34.82 -24.25 -12.28
CA ILE A 546 33.50 -23.77 -12.74
C ILE A 546 33.44 -22.24 -12.65
N LYS A 547 33.86 -21.63 -11.53
CA LYS A 547 33.84 -20.16 -11.38
C LYS A 547 34.75 -19.44 -12.37
N GLN A 548 35.87 -20.06 -12.76
CA GLN A 548 36.82 -19.48 -13.71
C GLN A 548 36.37 -19.63 -15.17
N ASN A 549 35.65 -20.70 -15.51
CA ASN A 549 35.39 -21.09 -16.90
C ASN A 549 33.93 -20.94 -17.34
N LEU A 550 32.98 -20.97 -16.41
CA LEU A 550 31.54 -20.94 -16.67
C LEU A 550 30.94 -19.65 -16.08
N PRO A 551 30.95 -18.53 -16.82
CA PRO A 551 30.58 -17.23 -16.26
C PRO A 551 29.13 -17.18 -15.80
N HIS A 552 28.89 -16.44 -14.73
CA HIS A 552 27.61 -16.20 -14.06
C HIS A 552 26.98 -17.40 -13.34
N ALA A 553 27.37 -18.64 -13.68
CA ALA A 553 26.88 -19.83 -13.01
C ALA A 553 27.17 -19.81 -11.49
N LYS A 554 26.26 -20.41 -10.75
CA LYS A 554 26.34 -20.58 -9.31
C LYS A 554 26.68 -22.01 -8.96
N ILE A 555 27.10 -22.25 -7.72
CA ILE A 555 27.49 -23.58 -7.25
C ILE A 555 26.83 -23.87 -5.91
N SER A 556 26.24 -25.06 -5.79
CA SER A 556 25.63 -25.62 -4.59
C SER A 556 26.15 -27.04 -4.31
N GLY A 557 25.70 -27.61 -3.19
CA GLY A 557 25.90 -29.02 -2.86
C GLY A 557 25.31 -29.39 -1.51
N GLY A 558 24.91 -30.66 -1.35
CA GLY A 558 24.45 -31.24 -0.08
C GLY A 558 25.60 -31.54 0.89
N VAL A 559 25.86 -30.64 1.85
CA VAL A 559 27.04 -30.73 2.74
C VAL A 559 26.97 -31.93 3.67
N SER A 560 25.77 -32.29 4.12
CA SER A 560 25.55 -33.42 5.01
C SER A 560 26.05 -34.76 4.44
N ASN A 561 26.10 -34.91 3.11
CA ASN A 561 26.58 -36.13 2.42
C ASN A 561 28.06 -36.42 2.66
N LEU A 562 28.87 -35.37 2.82
CA LEU A 562 30.32 -35.46 3.08
C LEU A 562 30.65 -36.34 4.29
N SER A 563 29.81 -36.22 5.32
CA SER A 563 30.07 -36.69 6.68
C SER A 563 29.39 -38.02 7.02
N PHE A 564 28.87 -38.75 6.01
CA PHE A 564 28.05 -39.94 6.26
C PHE A 564 28.77 -41.07 7.00
N ALA A 565 30.10 -41.18 6.87
CA ALA A 565 30.91 -42.15 7.61
C ALA A 565 30.85 -41.96 9.14
N PHE A 566 30.47 -40.77 9.62
CA PHE A 566 30.46 -40.40 11.05
C PHE A 566 29.06 -40.16 11.62
N ARG A 567 28.01 -40.77 11.03
CA ARG A 567 26.64 -40.70 11.57
C ARG A 567 26.61 -41.13 13.04
N GLY A 568 26.03 -40.29 13.91
CA GLY A 568 25.99 -40.49 15.36
C GLY A 568 27.04 -39.69 16.15
N ASN A 569 28.06 -39.13 15.50
CA ASN A 569 29.04 -38.23 16.13
C ASN A 569 28.88 -36.80 15.58
N ASN A 570 27.94 -36.03 16.15
CA ASN A 570 27.62 -34.69 15.63
C ASN A 570 28.81 -33.73 15.72
N ALA A 571 29.60 -33.75 16.79
CA ALA A 571 30.77 -32.86 16.94
C ALA A 571 31.75 -32.99 15.76
N VAL A 572 32.07 -34.22 15.34
CA VAL A 572 32.97 -34.44 14.19
C VAL A 572 32.29 -34.03 12.88
N ARG A 573 30.99 -34.30 12.72
CA ARG A 573 30.25 -33.92 11.50
C ARG A 573 30.17 -32.40 11.33
N GLU A 574 29.85 -31.68 12.39
CA GLU A 574 29.78 -30.21 12.42
C GLU A 574 31.14 -29.58 12.07
N ALA A 575 32.23 -30.14 12.62
CA ALA A 575 33.59 -29.72 12.26
C ALA A 575 33.89 -29.99 10.77
N MET A 576 33.57 -31.19 10.25
CA MET A 576 33.73 -31.52 8.83
C MET A 576 32.96 -30.58 7.89
N HIS A 577 31.71 -30.26 8.23
CA HIS A 577 30.89 -29.33 7.45
C HIS A 577 31.51 -27.94 7.42
N SER A 578 31.91 -27.44 8.57
CA SER A 578 32.48 -26.09 8.74
C SER A 578 33.81 -25.94 8.00
N VAL A 579 34.69 -26.95 8.08
CA VAL A 579 35.98 -26.94 7.37
C VAL A 579 35.80 -27.05 5.86
N PHE A 580 34.91 -27.94 5.40
CA PHE A 580 34.62 -28.07 3.98
C PHE A 580 34.04 -26.78 3.40
N LEU A 581 33.05 -26.19 4.08
CA LEU A 581 32.44 -24.93 3.65
C LEU A 581 33.45 -23.80 3.62
N TYR A 582 34.34 -23.68 4.62
CA TYR A 582 35.39 -22.67 4.62
C TYR A 582 36.24 -22.70 3.34
N HIS A 583 36.73 -23.88 2.95
CA HIS A 583 37.54 -24.02 1.75
C HIS A 583 36.73 -23.93 0.44
N ALA A 584 35.51 -24.47 0.41
CA ALA A 584 34.65 -24.41 -0.76
C ALA A 584 34.19 -22.98 -1.06
N ILE A 585 33.83 -22.21 -0.03
CA ILE A 585 33.48 -20.79 -0.15
C ILE A 585 34.68 -19.99 -0.66
N GLN A 586 35.89 -20.24 -0.15
CA GLN A 586 37.11 -19.61 -0.68
C GLN A 586 37.40 -19.97 -2.14
N ALA A 587 37.04 -21.18 -2.58
CA ALA A 587 37.12 -21.58 -3.98
C ALA A 587 36.03 -20.94 -4.86
N GLY A 588 34.97 -20.38 -4.25
CA GLY A 588 33.89 -19.64 -4.91
C GLY A 588 32.53 -20.33 -4.90
N MET A 589 32.28 -21.25 -3.97
CA MET A 589 30.95 -21.84 -3.73
C MET A 589 29.97 -20.75 -3.26
N ASP A 590 28.80 -20.66 -3.91
CA ASP A 590 27.85 -19.56 -3.71
C ASP A 590 26.78 -19.87 -2.65
N MET A 591 26.36 -21.13 -2.55
CA MET A 591 25.31 -21.58 -1.64
C MET A 591 25.52 -23.04 -1.24
N ALA A 592 24.85 -23.54 -0.20
CA ALA A 592 24.81 -24.98 0.06
C ALA A 592 23.56 -25.42 0.82
N ILE A 593 23.20 -26.70 0.64
CA ILE A 593 22.14 -27.37 1.40
C ILE A 593 22.73 -27.87 2.71
N VAL A 594 22.31 -27.25 3.82
CA VAL A 594 22.90 -27.36 5.15
C VAL A 594 21.82 -27.32 6.23
N ASN A 595 22.15 -27.77 7.43
CA ASN A 595 21.40 -27.41 8.63
C ASN A 595 22.04 -26.17 9.28
N PRO A 596 21.42 -24.97 9.19
CA PRO A 596 22.01 -23.74 9.72
C PRO A 596 22.32 -23.80 11.22
N GLN A 597 21.57 -24.62 11.97
CA GLN A 597 21.74 -24.79 13.42
C GLN A 597 23.00 -25.57 13.81
N MET A 598 23.61 -26.29 12.87
CA MET A 598 24.77 -27.18 13.10
C MET A 598 26.09 -26.60 12.57
N LEU A 599 26.11 -25.36 12.07
CA LEU A 599 27.32 -24.74 11.56
C LEU A 599 28.12 -24.11 12.71
N GLN A 600 29.27 -24.70 13.02
CA GLN A 600 30.22 -24.14 13.98
C GLN A 600 31.10 -23.08 13.31
N ILE A 601 31.52 -22.06 14.07
CA ILE A 601 32.49 -21.08 13.58
C ILE A 601 33.85 -21.77 13.40
N TYR A 602 34.44 -21.67 12.22
CA TYR A 602 35.70 -22.32 11.86
C TYR A 602 36.84 -22.09 12.87
N SER A 603 36.99 -20.85 13.36
CA SER A 603 38.02 -20.48 14.34
C SER A 603 37.83 -21.11 15.72
N ASP A 604 36.62 -21.59 16.01
CA ASP A 604 36.24 -22.10 17.33
C ASP A 604 36.36 -23.64 17.39
N ILE A 605 36.74 -24.27 16.27
CA ILE A 605 37.00 -25.71 16.21
C ILE A 605 38.29 -26.01 16.97
N GLU A 606 38.26 -27.05 17.81
CA GLU A 606 39.43 -27.48 18.59
C GLU A 606 40.62 -27.76 17.65
N PRO A 607 41.82 -27.22 17.91
CA PRO A 607 42.94 -27.27 16.96
C PRO A 607 43.32 -28.67 16.46
N GLU A 608 43.31 -29.69 17.32
CA GLU A 608 43.63 -31.07 16.92
C GLU A 608 42.53 -31.68 16.05
N LEU A 609 41.26 -31.47 16.38
CA LEU A 609 40.13 -31.86 15.54
C LEU A 609 40.15 -31.13 14.19
N LEU A 610 40.46 -29.83 14.18
CA LEU A 610 40.57 -29.01 12.98
C LEU A 610 41.64 -29.57 12.03
N GLU A 611 42.85 -29.83 12.53
CA GLU A 611 43.94 -30.39 11.72
C GLU A 611 43.56 -31.75 11.11
N ARG A 612 42.96 -32.65 11.90
CA ARG A 612 42.55 -33.98 11.42
C ARG A 612 41.43 -33.91 10.38
N VAL A 613 40.49 -32.99 10.55
CA VAL A 613 39.42 -32.76 9.58
C VAL A 613 39.98 -32.14 8.30
N GLU A 614 40.87 -31.13 8.38
CA GLU A 614 41.55 -30.57 7.21
C GLU A 614 42.35 -31.63 6.43
N ASP A 615 43.05 -32.53 7.14
CA ASP A 615 43.81 -33.62 6.53
C ASP A 615 42.91 -34.52 5.67
N VAL A 616 41.69 -34.82 6.12
CA VAL A 616 40.68 -35.59 5.37
C VAL A 616 40.09 -34.78 4.22
N ILE A 617 39.63 -33.56 4.47
CA ILE A 617 38.93 -32.74 3.46
C ILE A 617 39.84 -32.35 2.29
N LEU A 618 41.10 -32.00 2.58
CA LEU A 618 42.07 -31.57 1.59
C LEU A 618 42.94 -32.72 1.08
N CYS A 619 42.74 -33.95 1.59
CA CYS A 619 43.51 -35.13 1.22
C CYS A 619 45.03 -34.89 1.35
N ARG A 620 45.47 -34.31 2.48
CA ARG A 620 46.89 -33.92 2.71
C ARG A 620 47.82 -35.11 2.95
N ARG A 621 47.26 -36.25 3.37
CA ARG A 621 47.99 -37.45 3.79
C ARG A 621 47.17 -38.71 3.56
N ALA A 622 47.84 -39.85 3.40
CA ALA A 622 47.19 -41.13 3.11
C ALA A 622 46.48 -41.76 4.32
N ASP A 623 46.97 -41.49 5.54
CA ASP A 623 46.42 -42.03 6.81
C ASP A 623 45.34 -41.12 7.43
N ALA A 624 44.82 -40.12 6.70
CA ALA A 624 43.91 -39.10 7.23
C ALA A 624 42.62 -39.69 7.80
N ALA A 625 41.98 -40.60 7.06
CA ALA A 625 40.72 -41.23 7.45
C ALA A 625 40.87 -42.04 8.74
N GLU A 626 41.92 -42.86 8.84
CA GLU A 626 42.23 -43.68 10.02
C GLU A 626 42.43 -42.80 11.25
N ARG A 627 43.23 -41.73 11.11
CA ARG A 627 43.50 -40.75 12.19
C ARG A 627 42.22 -40.07 12.69
N LEU A 628 41.32 -39.66 11.80
CA LEU A 628 40.08 -39.01 12.21
C LEU A 628 39.14 -40.00 12.90
N THR A 629 39.03 -41.23 12.40
CA THR A 629 38.20 -42.28 13.00
C THR A 629 38.70 -42.70 14.38
N GLU A 630 40.02 -42.85 14.57
CA GLU A 630 40.61 -43.13 15.88
C GLU A 630 40.29 -42.01 16.88
N TYR A 631 40.44 -40.74 16.49
CA TYR A 631 40.12 -39.59 17.34
C TYR A 631 38.63 -39.53 17.67
N ALA A 632 37.77 -39.72 16.67
CA ALA A 632 36.32 -39.71 16.83
C ALA A 632 35.84 -40.78 17.83
N SER A 633 36.48 -41.96 17.84
CA SER A 633 36.16 -43.04 18.80
C SER A 633 36.42 -42.65 20.26
N GLN A 634 37.43 -41.81 20.51
CA GLN A 634 37.78 -41.30 21.85
C GLN A 634 36.84 -40.17 22.30
N PHE A 635 36.31 -39.39 21.35
CA PHE A 635 35.44 -38.23 21.60
C PHE A 635 33.99 -38.60 21.98
N THR A 636 33.56 -39.83 21.74
CA THR A 636 32.18 -40.32 21.96
C THR A 636 31.70 -40.31 23.43
N LYS A 637 32.57 -40.04 24.41
CA LYS A 637 32.23 -40.11 25.85
C LYS A 637 31.71 -38.81 26.48
N THR A 638 31.68 -37.68 25.76
CA THR A 638 31.50 -36.36 26.42
C THR A 638 30.36 -35.49 25.87
N ALA A 639 29.68 -35.88 24.78
CA ALA A 639 28.76 -34.99 24.05
C ALA A 639 27.26 -35.30 24.27
N ALA A 640 26.85 -35.56 25.51
CA ALA A 640 25.47 -35.91 25.85
C ALA A 640 24.75 -34.82 26.65
N THR A 641 24.82 -33.54 26.23
CA THR A 641 23.89 -32.50 26.69
C THR A 641 24.03 -31.23 25.84
N GLN A 642 23.28 -31.17 24.74
CA GLN A 642 22.80 -29.87 24.25
C GLN A 642 21.29 -29.88 24.32
N THR A 643 20.80 -29.13 25.30
CA THR A 643 19.41 -28.85 25.58
C THR A 643 18.79 -28.16 24.38
N GLN A 644 17.64 -28.66 23.93
CA GLN A 644 16.73 -27.94 23.05
C GLN A 644 16.59 -26.49 23.51
N HIS A 645 16.70 -25.55 22.57
CA HIS A 645 16.32 -24.16 22.78
C HIS A 645 14.94 -24.14 23.44
N THR A 646 14.90 -23.67 24.69
CA THR A 646 13.67 -23.44 25.42
C THR A 646 12.89 -22.32 24.73
N ASP A 647 11.64 -22.60 24.38
CA ASP A 647 10.63 -21.60 24.02
C ASP A 647 10.55 -20.53 25.12
N ALA A 648 11.33 -19.45 25.01
CA ALA A 648 11.44 -18.43 26.05
C ALA A 648 10.07 -17.81 26.40
N TRP A 649 9.14 -17.76 25.44
CA TRP A 649 7.77 -17.30 25.63
C TRP A 649 6.94 -18.22 26.54
N ARG A 650 7.30 -19.51 26.72
CA ARG A 650 6.59 -20.42 27.63
C ARG A 650 6.80 -20.07 29.10
N SER A 651 7.84 -19.29 29.41
CA SER A 651 8.11 -18.75 30.74
C SER A 651 7.27 -17.52 31.08
N GLU A 652 6.54 -16.96 30.12
CA GLU A 652 5.66 -15.80 30.32
C GLU A 652 4.36 -16.16 31.07
N PRO A 653 3.66 -15.17 31.68
CA PRO A 653 2.34 -15.39 32.27
C PRO A 653 1.31 -15.91 31.24
N LEU A 654 0.34 -16.70 31.69
CA LEU A 654 -0.65 -17.38 30.83
C LEU A 654 -1.28 -16.48 29.74
N GLY A 655 -1.70 -15.26 30.09
CA GLY A 655 -2.27 -14.32 29.13
C GLY A 655 -1.29 -13.93 28.02
N LYS A 656 -0.01 -13.73 28.36
CA LYS A 656 1.06 -13.43 27.39
C LYS A 656 1.43 -14.65 26.53
N ARG A 657 1.31 -15.87 27.08
CA ARG A 657 1.48 -17.11 26.30
C ARG A 657 0.37 -17.27 25.26
N ILE A 658 -0.89 -17.05 25.65
CA ILE A 658 -2.03 -17.11 24.74
C ILE A 658 -1.96 -15.99 23.69
N GLU A 659 -1.60 -14.77 24.10
CA GLU A 659 -1.40 -13.64 23.18
C GLU A 659 -0.30 -13.94 22.16
N TYR A 660 0.84 -14.48 22.61
CA TYR A 660 1.93 -14.91 21.72
C TYR A 660 1.48 -16.03 20.77
N ALA A 661 0.83 -17.07 21.29
CA ALA A 661 0.31 -18.19 20.50
C ALA A 661 -0.70 -17.72 19.45
N MET A 662 -1.56 -16.76 19.78
CA MET A 662 -2.53 -16.15 18.86
C MET A 662 -1.84 -15.29 17.80
N LEU A 663 -0.92 -14.39 18.19
CA LEU A 663 -0.19 -13.49 17.27
C LEU A 663 0.71 -14.25 16.30
N LYS A 664 1.42 -15.26 16.79
CA LYS A 664 2.31 -16.10 15.99
C LYS A 664 1.59 -17.29 15.36
N GLY A 665 0.33 -17.53 15.70
CA GLY A 665 -0.49 -18.63 15.22
C GLY A 665 0.01 -20.02 15.63
N VAL A 666 0.69 -20.13 16.77
CA VAL A 666 1.24 -21.38 17.30
C VAL A 666 0.14 -22.18 18.00
N ALA A 667 -0.17 -23.38 17.49
CA ALA A 667 -1.26 -24.22 17.99
C ALA A 667 -0.81 -25.33 18.96
N ASP A 668 0.48 -25.39 19.29
CA ASP A 668 1.11 -26.55 19.97
C ASP A 668 0.72 -26.65 21.45
N TYR A 669 0.57 -25.50 22.13
CA TYR A 669 0.27 -25.44 23.57
C TYR A 669 -1.09 -24.82 23.89
N ILE A 670 -1.84 -24.38 22.88
CA ILE A 670 -3.05 -23.58 23.09
C ILE A 670 -4.15 -24.34 23.85
N GLU A 671 -4.28 -25.65 23.64
CA GLU A 671 -5.23 -26.49 24.38
C GLU A 671 -4.87 -26.55 25.87
N GLN A 672 -3.58 -26.72 26.19
CA GLN A 672 -3.10 -26.75 27.57
C GLN A 672 -3.28 -25.40 28.24
N ASP A 673 -2.92 -24.32 27.54
CA ASP A 673 -3.08 -22.95 28.03
C ASP A 673 -4.56 -22.58 28.20
N ALA A 674 -5.46 -23.01 27.31
CA ALA A 674 -6.90 -22.80 27.43
C ALA A 674 -7.49 -23.54 28.65
N LEU A 675 -7.07 -24.79 28.90
CA LEU A 675 -7.49 -25.55 30.08
C LEU A 675 -6.89 -25.01 31.38
N GLU A 676 -5.64 -24.53 31.35
CA GLU A 676 -5.04 -23.81 32.48
C GLU A 676 -5.83 -22.54 32.77
N GLY A 677 -6.15 -21.75 31.74
CA GLY A 677 -7.01 -20.58 31.85
C GLY A 677 -8.38 -20.90 32.44
N TYR A 678 -8.98 -22.03 32.04
CA TYR A 678 -10.25 -22.47 32.61
C TYR A 678 -10.12 -22.79 34.10
N ARG A 679 -9.06 -23.49 34.52
CA ARG A 679 -8.79 -23.78 35.94
C ARG A 679 -8.54 -22.50 36.75
N THR A 680 -7.85 -21.52 36.17
CA THR A 680 -7.49 -20.27 36.84
C THR A 680 -8.66 -19.29 36.91
N LEU A 681 -9.46 -19.17 35.85
CA LEU A 681 -10.57 -18.21 35.75
C LEU A 681 -11.93 -18.80 36.15
N GLY A 682 -12.03 -20.11 36.31
CA GLY A 682 -13.22 -20.83 36.79
C GLY A 682 -14.40 -20.87 35.82
N SER A 683 -14.27 -20.29 34.62
CA SER A 683 -15.33 -20.24 33.60
C SER A 683 -14.75 -20.35 32.20
N PRO A 684 -15.26 -21.24 31.32
CA PRO A 684 -14.78 -21.34 29.94
C PRO A 684 -15.05 -20.05 29.16
N LEU A 685 -16.16 -19.36 29.45
CA LEU A 685 -16.49 -18.06 28.87
C LEU A 685 -15.48 -16.98 29.29
N ALA A 686 -15.01 -17.01 30.54
CA ALA A 686 -14.01 -16.04 31.00
C ALA A 686 -12.65 -16.23 30.29
N VAL A 687 -12.29 -17.45 29.87
CA VAL A 687 -11.10 -17.70 29.05
C VAL A 687 -11.26 -17.08 27.66
N ILE A 688 -12.44 -17.24 27.06
CA ILE A 688 -12.76 -16.64 25.76
C ILE A 688 -12.71 -15.11 25.87
N ASP A 689 -13.47 -14.52 26.80
CA ASP A 689 -13.65 -13.07 26.90
C ASP A 689 -12.39 -12.32 27.38
N ARG A 690 -11.59 -12.93 28.28
CA ARG A 690 -10.45 -12.23 28.92
C ARG A 690 -9.08 -12.60 28.38
N LEU A 691 -8.94 -13.72 27.67
CA LEU A 691 -7.65 -14.18 27.15
C LEU A 691 -7.66 -14.27 25.61
N LEU A 692 -8.65 -14.95 25.02
CA LEU A 692 -8.68 -15.17 23.56
C LEU A 692 -9.17 -13.94 22.77
N MET A 693 -10.25 -13.29 23.21
CA MET A 693 -10.82 -12.12 22.53
C MET A 693 -9.88 -10.90 22.52
N PRO A 694 -9.19 -10.54 23.62
CA PRO A 694 -8.22 -9.43 23.60
C PRO A 694 -7.03 -9.71 22.68
N ALA A 695 -6.53 -10.95 22.65
CA ALA A 695 -5.47 -11.35 21.72
C ALA A 695 -5.92 -11.22 20.26
N MET A 696 -7.18 -11.57 19.98
CA MET A 696 -7.78 -11.42 18.64
C MET A 696 -8.01 -9.95 18.25
N GLU A 697 -8.29 -9.07 19.20
CA GLU A 697 -8.37 -7.63 18.93
C GLU A 697 -7.01 -7.04 18.51
N VAL A 698 -5.92 -7.45 19.17
CA VAL A 698 -4.56 -7.06 18.76
C VAL A 698 -4.28 -7.51 17.33
N VAL A 699 -4.65 -8.74 16.96
CA VAL A 699 -4.54 -9.27 15.60
C VAL A 699 -5.35 -8.44 14.60
N GLY A 700 -6.60 -8.10 14.93
CA GLY A 700 -7.45 -7.24 14.11
C GLY A 700 -6.89 -5.83 13.91
N ASN A 701 -6.27 -5.25 14.94
CA ASN A 701 -5.62 -3.95 14.88
C ASN A 701 -4.34 -4.00 14.02
N LEU A 702 -3.52 -5.05 14.16
CA LEU A 702 -2.31 -5.24 13.34
C LEU A 702 -2.66 -5.46 11.86
N PHE A 703 -3.73 -6.21 11.58
CA PHE A 703 -4.26 -6.39 10.22
C PHE A 703 -4.77 -5.07 9.63
N GLY A 704 -5.54 -4.28 10.40
CA GLY A 704 -6.01 -2.95 9.98
C GLY A 704 -4.88 -1.94 9.72
N GLN A 705 -3.75 -2.09 10.42
CA GLN A 705 -2.53 -1.31 10.19
C GLN A 705 -1.66 -1.84 9.03
N GLY A 706 -2.05 -2.94 8.39
CA GLY A 706 -1.25 -3.61 7.35
C GLY A 706 0.05 -4.25 7.86
N LYS A 707 0.20 -4.42 9.17
CA LYS A 707 1.35 -5.09 9.81
C LYS A 707 1.17 -6.60 9.92
N MET A 708 -0.04 -7.08 9.71
CA MET A 708 -0.41 -8.49 9.66
C MET A 708 -1.23 -8.72 8.40
N PHE A 709 -1.04 -9.87 7.75
CA PHE A 709 -1.65 -10.18 6.45
C PHE A 709 -2.74 -11.23 6.59
N LEU A 710 -3.60 -11.36 5.59
CA LEU A 710 -4.72 -12.30 5.61
C LEU A 710 -4.33 -13.73 6.03
N PRO A 711 -3.23 -14.33 5.52
CA PRO A 711 -2.86 -15.69 5.93
C PRO A 711 -2.51 -15.81 7.43
N GLN A 712 -1.93 -14.76 8.02
CA GLN A 712 -1.65 -14.71 9.47
C GLN A 712 -2.94 -14.62 10.30
N VAL A 713 -3.94 -13.88 9.82
CA VAL A 713 -5.25 -13.76 10.50
C VAL A 713 -5.99 -15.10 10.51
N VAL A 714 -5.95 -15.84 9.39
CA VAL A 714 -6.51 -17.20 9.30
C VAL A 714 -5.82 -18.15 10.29
N LYS A 715 -4.50 -18.03 10.45
CA LYS A 715 -3.74 -18.84 11.39
C LYS A 715 -4.12 -18.57 12.85
N THR A 716 -4.27 -17.30 13.23
CA THR A 716 -4.76 -16.91 14.57
C THR A 716 -6.14 -17.51 14.83
N ALA A 717 -7.03 -17.48 13.84
CA ALA A 717 -8.36 -18.05 13.97
C ALA A 717 -8.35 -19.56 14.21
N ARG A 718 -7.43 -20.30 13.58
CA ARG A 718 -7.24 -21.73 13.85
C ARG A 718 -6.81 -21.98 15.30
N VAL A 719 -5.85 -21.21 15.81
CA VAL A 719 -5.42 -21.27 17.22
C VAL A 719 -6.60 -21.01 18.16
N MET A 720 -7.41 -20.00 17.85
CA MET A 720 -8.63 -19.67 18.58
C MET A 720 -9.67 -20.80 18.54
N LYS A 721 -9.95 -21.36 17.36
CA LYS A 721 -10.89 -22.47 17.18
C LYS A 721 -10.46 -23.71 17.98
N LYS A 722 -9.16 -24.03 17.96
CA LYS A 722 -8.59 -25.15 18.72
C LYS A 722 -8.68 -24.92 20.24
N ALA A 723 -8.42 -23.69 20.71
CA ALA A 723 -8.62 -23.29 22.09
C ALA A 723 -10.09 -23.46 22.53
N VAL A 724 -11.02 -22.94 21.73
CA VAL A 724 -12.47 -22.99 22.00
C VAL A 724 -12.97 -24.44 21.96
N ALA A 725 -12.51 -25.26 21.01
CA ALA A 725 -12.91 -26.66 20.88
C ALA A 725 -12.61 -27.48 22.13
N VAL A 726 -11.46 -27.24 22.79
CA VAL A 726 -11.11 -27.92 24.04
C VAL A 726 -11.96 -27.44 25.22
N LEU A 727 -12.49 -26.21 25.15
CA LEU A 727 -13.39 -25.63 26.13
C LEU A 727 -14.85 -26.05 25.90
N THR A 728 -15.23 -26.45 24.68
CA THR A 728 -16.61 -26.82 24.28
C THR A 728 -17.27 -27.85 25.20
N PRO A 729 -16.63 -28.96 25.61
CA PRO A 729 -17.26 -29.92 26.53
C PRO A 729 -17.57 -29.31 27.91
N TYR A 730 -16.77 -28.35 28.36
CA TYR A 730 -16.98 -27.64 29.62
C TYR A 730 -18.01 -26.52 29.49
N ILE A 731 -18.12 -25.92 28.30
CA ILE A 731 -19.20 -25.00 27.95
C ILE A 731 -20.53 -25.78 28.00
N GLU A 732 -20.61 -26.94 27.35
CA GLU A 732 -21.81 -27.79 27.27
C GLU A 732 -22.21 -28.39 28.64
N GLN A 733 -21.25 -28.82 29.47
CA GLN A 733 -21.52 -29.30 30.84
C GLN A 733 -21.99 -28.20 31.79
N GLY A 734 -21.72 -26.93 31.47
CA GLY A 734 -22.22 -25.76 32.19
C GLY A 734 -23.50 -25.15 31.62
N SER A 735 -24.08 -25.70 30.54
CA SER A 735 -25.16 -25.05 29.80
C SER A 735 -26.23 -25.99 29.21
N GLU A 736 -27.17 -26.45 30.06
CA GLU A 736 -28.56 -26.67 29.59
C GLU A 736 -29.27 -25.34 29.24
N ALA A 737 -28.60 -24.19 29.34
CA ALA A 737 -29.09 -22.91 28.87
C ALA A 737 -27.96 -22.06 28.25
N ASN A 738 -28.05 -21.81 26.93
CA ASN A 738 -27.29 -20.82 26.13
C ASN A 738 -25.94 -21.22 25.52
N ALA A 739 -25.90 -22.21 24.62
CA ALA A 739 -24.99 -22.10 23.47
C ALA A 739 -25.57 -21.07 22.48
N LYS A 740 -25.37 -19.77 22.74
CA LYS A 740 -25.73 -18.70 21.78
C LYS A 740 -24.50 -18.39 20.92
N SER A 741 -24.58 -18.65 19.61
CA SER A 741 -23.60 -18.11 18.65
C SER A 741 -23.56 -16.58 18.75
N ALA A 742 -22.42 -15.96 18.44
CA ALA A 742 -22.28 -14.49 18.46
C ALA A 742 -23.30 -13.77 17.55
N GLY A 743 -23.81 -14.46 16.52
CA GLY A 743 -24.90 -14.05 15.65
C GLY A 743 -24.86 -14.79 14.31
N LYS A 744 -25.94 -14.76 13.54
CA LYS A 744 -26.03 -15.25 12.16
C LYS A 744 -25.89 -14.09 11.19
N VAL A 745 -24.85 -14.10 10.36
CA VAL A 745 -24.58 -13.02 9.40
C VAL A 745 -24.67 -13.57 7.98
N LEU A 746 -25.54 -12.98 7.18
CA LEU A 746 -25.65 -13.29 5.76
C LEU A 746 -24.75 -12.33 4.98
N VAL A 747 -23.92 -12.85 4.08
CA VAL A 747 -22.99 -12.04 3.28
C VAL A 747 -23.28 -12.27 1.80
N ALA A 748 -23.33 -11.20 1.00
CA ALA A 748 -23.58 -11.29 -0.43
C ALA A 748 -22.85 -10.18 -1.21
N THR A 749 -22.30 -10.50 -2.37
CA THR A 749 -21.92 -9.48 -3.36
C THR A 749 -23.15 -9.17 -4.20
N VAL A 750 -23.51 -7.89 -4.27
CA VAL A 750 -24.77 -7.44 -4.88
C VAL A 750 -24.84 -7.72 -6.38
N LYS A 751 -26.05 -7.65 -6.93
CA LYS A 751 -26.34 -7.83 -8.35
C LYS A 751 -25.41 -7.01 -9.25
N GLY A 752 -24.97 -7.61 -10.36
CA GLY A 752 -24.09 -6.97 -11.33
C GLY A 752 -22.62 -6.87 -10.93
N ASP A 753 -22.25 -7.38 -9.75
CA ASP A 753 -20.88 -7.40 -9.26
C ASP A 753 -20.40 -8.83 -8.97
N VAL A 754 -19.20 -9.14 -9.47
CA VAL A 754 -18.54 -10.46 -9.41
C VAL A 754 -17.39 -10.51 -8.43
N HIS A 755 -17.00 -9.37 -7.87
CA HIS A 755 -15.81 -9.31 -7.03
C HIS A 755 -16.15 -9.76 -5.61
N ASP A 756 -15.49 -10.82 -5.14
CA ASP A 756 -15.77 -11.44 -3.85
C ASP A 756 -14.55 -11.62 -2.95
N ILE A 757 -13.35 -11.23 -3.39
CA ILE A 757 -12.14 -11.43 -2.58
C ILE A 757 -12.30 -10.76 -1.21
N GLY A 758 -12.70 -9.47 -1.18
CA GLY A 758 -12.97 -8.75 0.07
C GLY A 758 -14.11 -9.37 0.88
N LYS A 759 -15.18 -9.84 0.21
CA LYS A 759 -16.30 -10.54 0.83
C LYS A 759 -15.86 -11.81 1.54
N ASN A 760 -15.06 -12.63 0.86
CA ASN A 760 -14.56 -13.91 1.39
C ASN A 760 -13.68 -13.64 2.60
N ILE A 761 -12.82 -12.61 2.56
CA ILE A 761 -12.03 -12.16 3.72
C ILE A 761 -12.93 -11.76 4.89
N VAL A 762 -14.01 -11.01 4.64
CA VAL A 762 -14.97 -10.62 5.69
C VAL A 762 -15.65 -11.85 6.28
N ALA A 763 -16.13 -12.76 5.44
CA ALA A 763 -16.76 -14.01 5.86
C ALA A 763 -15.81 -14.84 6.73
N VAL A 764 -14.55 -14.97 6.29
CA VAL A 764 -13.46 -15.61 7.03
C VAL A 764 -13.33 -14.97 8.41
N VAL A 765 -13.02 -13.67 8.47
CA VAL A 765 -12.73 -12.96 9.72
C VAL A 765 -13.92 -13.00 10.67
N MET A 766 -15.16 -12.86 10.19
CA MET A 766 -16.35 -12.96 11.03
C MET A 766 -16.55 -14.38 11.57
N ALA A 767 -16.37 -15.42 10.75
CA ALA A 767 -16.43 -16.80 11.22
C ALA A 767 -15.38 -17.06 12.32
N CYS A 768 -14.18 -16.48 12.18
CA CYS A 768 -13.13 -16.53 13.20
C CYS A 768 -13.54 -15.90 14.55
N ASN A 769 -14.51 -14.97 14.55
CA ASN A 769 -15.01 -14.29 15.74
C ASN A 769 -16.31 -14.92 16.30
N GLY A 770 -16.63 -16.15 15.91
CA GLY A 770 -17.75 -16.92 16.48
C GLY A 770 -19.13 -16.63 15.88
N TYR A 771 -19.19 -15.90 14.75
CA TYR A 771 -20.41 -15.71 13.98
C TYR A 771 -20.67 -16.90 13.05
N THR A 772 -21.94 -17.26 12.87
CA THR A 772 -22.32 -18.22 11.82
C THR A 772 -22.50 -17.43 10.52
N ILE A 773 -21.79 -17.80 9.46
CA ILE A 773 -21.80 -17.07 8.20
C ILE A 773 -22.56 -17.84 7.14
N ARG A 774 -23.44 -17.15 6.39
CA ARG A 774 -24.08 -17.67 5.19
C ARG A 774 -23.74 -16.79 4.00
N ASP A 775 -22.81 -17.25 3.18
CA ASP A 775 -22.40 -16.56 1.96
C ASP A 775 -23.30 -16.96 0.79
N LEU A 776 -23.97 -15.99 0.16
CA LEU A 776 -24.84 -16.23 -1.00
C LEU A 776 -24.09 -16.20 -2.34
N GLY A 777 -22.80 -15.85 -2.32
CA GLY A 777 -21.93 -15.72 -3.49
C GLY A 777 -21.98 -14.33 -4.11
N VAL A 778 -21.80 -14.30 -5.44
CA VAL A 778 -21.74 -13.08 -6.25
C VAL A 778 -22.95 -12.90 -7.16
N MET A 779 -23.13 -11.68 -7.66
CA MET A 779 -24.26 -11.30 -8.52
C MET A 779 -25.62 -11.67 -7.93
N VAL A 780 -25.77 -11.52 -6.61
CA VAL A 780 -26.97 -11.99 -5.92
C VAL A 780 -28.09 -10.96 -6.07
N GLU A 781 -29.24 -11.40 -6.58
CA GLU A 781 -30.40 -10.52 -6.73
C GLU A 781 -31.00 -10.12 -5.37
N CYS A 782 -31.48 -8.87 -5.29
CA CYS A 782 -32.09 -8.30 -4.09
C CYS A 782 -33.16 -9.21 -3.43
N PRO A 783 -34.14 -9.79 -4.17
CA PRO A 783 -35.13 -10.68 -3.56
C PRO A 783 -34.50 -11.89 -2.86
N ARG A 784 -33.50 -12.53 -3.49
CA ARG A 784 -32.81 -13.70 -2.91
C ARG A 784 -32.04 -13.35 -1.64
N ILE A 785 -31.38 -12.19 -1.60
CA ILE A 785 -30.68 -11.72 -0.39
C ILE A 785 -31.66 -11.63 0.78
N ILE A 786 -32.81 -10.99 0.55
CA ILE A 786 -33.79 -10.72 1.59
C ILE A 786 -34.55 -12.00 1.98
N ASP A 787 -34.97 -12.81 1.00
CA ASP A 787 -35.72 -14.05 1.23
C ASP A 787 -34.87 -15.05 2.04
N GLU A 788 -33.59 -15.22 1.69
CA GLU A 788 -32.68 -16.09 2.45
C GLU A 788 -32.33 -15.53 3.83
N ALA A 789 -32.19 -14.21 3.96
CA ALA A 789 -31.95 -13.57 5.26
C ALA A 789 -33.13 -13.82 6.22
N VAL A 790 -34.36 -13.68 5.73
CA VAL A 790 -35.58 -13.94 6.52
C VAL A 790 -35.75 -15.43 6.81
N ALA A 791 -35.61 -16.30 5.80
CA ALA A 791 -35.80 -17.74 5.96
C ALA A 791 -34.78 -18.35 6.95
N TRP A 792 -33.55 -17.85 6.95
CA TRP A 792 -32.48 -18.35 7.81
C TRP A 792 -32.48 -17.73 9.22
N GLY A 793 -33.20 -16.62 9.39
CA GLY A 793 -33.19 -15.80 10.60
C GLY A 793 -31.85 -15.12 10.80
N ALA A 794 -31.37 -14.39 9.79
CA ALA A 794 -30.13 -13.62 9.87
C ALA A 794 -30.27 -12.45 10.86
N ASP A 795 -29.27 -12.28 11.72
CA ASP A 795 -29.16 -11.17 12.67
C ASP A 795 -28.58 -9.91 11.99
N ALA A 796 -27.83 -10.06 10.88
CA ALA A 796 -27.34 -8.97 10.05
C ALA A 796 -27.12 -9.39 8.59
N ILE A 797 -27.20 -8.43 7.67
CA ILE A 797 -26.88 -8.60 6.24
C ILE A 797 -25.63 -7.77 5.92
N CYS A 798 -24.63 -8.38 5.29
CA CYS A 798 -23.43 -7.70 4.80
C CYS A 798 -23.43 -7.69 3.27
N LEU A 799 -23.45 -6.50 2.69
CA LEU A 799 -23.42 -6.30 1.23
C LEU A 799 -22.02 -5.88 0.79
N SER A 800 -21.51 -6.53 -0.25
CA SER A 800 -20.21 -6.23 -0.85
C SER A 800 -20.35 -5.67 -2.27
N GLY A 801 -19.51 -4.68 -2.60
CA GLY A 801 -19.42 -4.12 -3.96
C GLY A 801 -18.07 -3.47 -4.26
N LEU A 802 -17.47 -3.79 -5.41
CA LEU A 802 -16.21 -3.23 -5.90
C LEU A 802 -16.40 -2.14 -6.95
N ILE A 803 -17.50 -2.18 -7.72
CA ILE A 803 -17.75 -1.23 -8.81
C ILE A 803 -18.81 -0.20 -8.41
N THR A 804 -18.79 0.97 -9.06
CA THR A 804 -19.74 2.06 -8.75
C THR A 804 -21.21 1.67 -8.92
N PRO A 805 -21.62 0.87 -9.93
CA PRO A 805 -22.99 0.38 -10.06
C PRO A 805 -23.50 -0.44 -8.86
N SER A 806 -22.60 -1.09 -8.12
CA SER A 806 -22.95 -1.88 -6.94
C SER A 806 -23.58 -1.03 -5.83
N LEU A 807 -23.26 0.26 -5.77
CA LEU A 807 -23.86 1.19 -4.80
C LEU A 807 -25.36 1.39 -5.05
N GLU A 808 -25.78 1.44 -6.32
CA GLU A 808 -27.21 1.54 -6.67
C GLU A 808 -27.97 0.27 -6.26
N GLU A 809 -27.36 -0.89 -6.44
CA GLU A 809 -27.96 -2.16 -6.03
C GLU A 809 -28.02 -2.31 -4.50
N MET A 810 -27.03 -1.79 -3.77
CA MET A 810 -27.09 -1.70 -2.30
C MET A 810 -28.24 -0.80 -1.81
N ILE A 811 -28.46 0.34 -2.49
CA ILE A 811 -29.63 1.20 -2.24
C ILE A 811 -30.92 0.42 -2.49
N HIS A 812 -31.00 -0.30 -3.61
CA HIS A 812 -32.17 -1.09 -3.96
C HIS A 812 -32.49 -2.17 -2.91
N VAL A 813 -31.47 -2.84 -2.35
CA VAL A 813 -31.65 -3.79 -1.23
C VAL A 813 -32.22 -3.11 0.00
N CYS A 814 -31.71 -1.93 0.37
CA CYS A 814 -32.21 -1.15 1.51
C CYS A 814 -33.66 -0.68 1.29
N GLU A 815 -34.00 -0.18 0.09
CA GLU A 815 -35.37 0.21 -0.26
C GLU A 815 -36.35 -0.97 -0.20
N GLU A 816 -35.92 -2.16 -0.64
CA GLU A 816 -36.76 -3.36 -0.62
C GLU A 816 -36.94 -3.91 0.81
N LEU A 817 -35.92 -3.82 1.67
CA LEU A 817 -36.03 -4.12 3.10
C LEU A 817 -37.04 -3.18 3.78
N GLU A 818 -37.01 -1.88 3.45
CA GLU A 818 -37.98 -0.89 3.93
C GLU A 818 -39.39 -1.23 3.45
N ARG A 819 -39.56 -1.53 2.16
CA ARG A 819 -40.85 -1.89 1.56
C ARG A 819 -41.49 -3.11 2.22
N ARG A 820 -40.68 -4.05 2.70
CA ARG A 820 -41.10 -5.26 3.42
C ARG A 820 -41.25 -5.07 4.93
N GLY A 821 -40.95 -3.87 5.46
CA GLY A 821 -41.05 -3.54 6.88
C GLY A 821 -40.08 -4.32 7.76
N LEU A 822 -38.95 -4.76 7.21
CA LEU A 822 -37.91 -5.47 7.95
C LEU A 822 -37.03 -4.48 8.73
N GLN A 823 -36.33 -4.96 9.76
CA GLN A 823 -35.46 -4.13 10.62
C GLN A 823 -34.08 -4.78 10.83
N ILE A 824 -33.70 -5.71 9.94
CA ILE A 824 -32.41 -6.39 9.97
C ILE A 824 -31.32 -5.35 9.68
N PRO A 825 -30.28 -5.20 10.53
CA PRO A 825 -29.14 -4.33 10.27
C PRO A 825 -28.40 -4.70 8.98
N VAL A 826 -28.00 -3.68 8.22
CA VAL A 826 -27.24 -3.83 6.98
C VAL A 826 -25.85 -3.22 7.14
N LEU A 827 -24.81 -4.01 6.89
CA LEU A 827 -23.43 -3.56 6.80
C LEU A 827 -23.05 -3.43 5.33
N ILE A 828 -22.55 -2.26 4.96
CA ILE A 828 -22.13 -1.93 3.59
C ILE A 828 -20.61 -1.92 3.52
N GLY A 829 -20.02 -2.66 2.58
CA GLY A 829 -18.56 -2.69 2.40
C GLY A 829 -18.13 -2.94 0.95
N GLY A 830 -16.85 -2.67 0.69
CA GLY A 830 -16.21 -2.85 -0.61
C GLY A 830 -15.51 -1.59 -1.12
N ALA A 831 -14.72 -1.69 -2.20
CA ALA A 831 -13.77 -0.63 -2.56
C ALA A 831 -14.42 0.71 -2.98
N THR A 832 -15.68 0.69 -3.39
CA THR A 832 -16.44 1.89 -3.79
C THR A 832 -17.30 2.46 -2.67
N THR A 833 -17.38 1.80 -1.52
CA THR A 833 -18.22 2.23 -0.39
C THR A 833 -17.47 3.20 0.53
N SER A 834 -18.21 4.06 1.24
CA SER A 834 -17.64 4.95 2.25
C SER A 834 -18.66 5.37 3.31
N ASP A 835 -18.17 5.91 4.44
CA ASP A 835 -19.02 6.42 5.52
C ASP A 835 -19.95 7.53 5.03
N VAL A 836 -19.43 8.46 4.20
CA VAL A 836 -20.20 9.58 3.64
C VAL A 836 -21.25 9.07 2.65
N HIS A 837 -20.88 8.14 1.74
CA HIS A 837 -21.85 7.58 0.78
C HIS A 837 -23.02 6.94 1.50
N THR A 838 -22.69 6.09 2.47
CA THR A 838 -23.67 5.33 3.23
C THR A 838 -24.58 6.28 4.01
N ALA A 839 -24.02 7.30 4.66
CA ALA A 839 -24.81 8.30 5.40
C ALA A 839 -25.75 9.13 4.52
N VAL A 840 -25.34 9.47 3.28
CA VAL A 840 -26.03 10.42 2.40
C VAL A 840 -27.01 9.75 1.44
N LYS A 841 -26.67 8.57 0.90
CA LYS A 841 -27.41 7.92 -0.20
C LYS A 841 -28.09 6.62 0.20
N ILE A 842 -27.48 5.80 1.06
CA ILE A 842 -28.01 4.45 1.38
C ILE A 842 -28.85 4.49 2.66
N ALA A 843 -28.27 4.90 3.79
CA ALA A 843 -28.94 4.94 5.09
C ALA A 843 -30.29 5.68 5.10
N PRO A 844 -30.50 6.78 4.34
CA PRO A 844 -31.80 7.45 4.31
C PRO A 844 -32.94 6.64 3.65
N THR A 845 -32.61 5.57 2.91
CA THR A 845 -33.61 4.75 2.18
C THR A 845 -34.20 3.62 3.01
N TYR A 846 -33.68 3.39 4.22
CA TYR A 846 -34.10 2.31 5.10
C TYR A 846 -34.15 2.77 6.56
N SER A 847 -35.24 2.46 7.26
CA SER A 847 -35.46 2.83 8.66
C SER A 847 -34.63 1.99 9.65
N GLY A 848 -34.20 0.80 9.23
CA GLY A 848 -33.28 -0.04 9.99
C GLY A 848 -31.83 0.45 9.94
N PRO A 849 -30.93 -0.07 10.79
CA PRO A 849 -29.54 0.37 10.82
C PRO A 849 -28.80 0.05 9.51
N VAL A 850 -28.19 1.05 8.88
CA VAL A 850 -27.26 0.88 7.75
C VAL A 850 -25.92 1.46 8.14
N ILE A 851 -24.89 0.63 8.21
CA ILE A 851 -23.57 1.01 8.72
C ILE A 851 -22.51 0.65 7.69
N HIS A 852 -21.57 1.57 7.46
CA HIS A 852 -20.43 1.29 6.60
C HIS A 852 -19.31 0.61 7.38
N ALA A 853 -18.67 -0.37 6.75
CA ALA A 853 -17.47 -1.01 7.25
C ALA A 853 -16.34 -0.93 6.20
N ASP A 854 -15.24 -0.31 6.61
CA ASP A 854 -14.07 -0.07 5.76
C ASP A 854 -13.21 -1.31 5.52
N ASN A 855 -13.23 -2.28 6.44
CA ASN A 855 -12.47 -3.51 6.35
C ASN A 855 -13.08 -4.63 7.21
N ALA A 856 -12.52 -5.84 7.05
CA ALA A 856 -12.99 -7.03 7.74
C ALA A 856 -12.82 -7.01 9.27
N SER A 857 -11.84 -6.27 9.82
CA SER A 857 -11.67 -6.21 11.28
C SER A 857 -12.68 -5.27 11.94
N ARG A 858 -13.04 -4.17 11.30
CA ARG A 858 -14.05 -3.23 11.80
C ARG A 858 -15.45 -3.84 11.84
N ASN A 859 -15.75 -4.72 10.88
CA ASN A 859 -16.97 -5.50 10.81
C ASN A 859 -17.30 -6.26 12.11
N ASN A 860 -16.29 -6.85 12.76
CA ASN A 860 -16.48 -7.54 14.03
C ASN A 860 -16.85 -6.58 15.18
N LYS A 861 -16.18 -5.43 15.26
CA LYS A 861 -16.47 -4.41 16.29
C LYS A 861 -17.90 -3.88 16.15
N ILE A 862 -18.31 -3.59 14.90
CA ILE A 862 -19.65 -3.12 14.56
C ILE A 862 -20.71 -4.16 14.97
N LEU A 863 -20.52 -5.43 14.64
CA LEU A 863 -21.47 -6.50 15.00
C LEU A 863 -21.53 -6.75 16.51
N GLY A 864 -20.40 -6.67 17.21
CA GLY A 864 -20.35 -6.81 18.67
C GLY A 864 -21.15 -5.72 19.40
N GLU A 865 -21.10 -4.48 18.91
CA GLU A 865 -21.92 -3.39 19.44
C GLU A 865 -23.40 -3.50 18.99
N LEU A 866 -23.68 -3.92 17.75
CA LEU A 866 -25.03 -4.08 17.20
C LEU A 866 -25.84 -5.20 17.86
N LEU A 867 -25.20 -6.34 18.13
CA LEU A 867 -25.85 -7.53 18.69
C LEU A 867 -25.66 -7.65 20.21
N GLY A 868 -24.84 -6.77 20.79
CA GLY A 868 -24.56 -6.71 22.22
C GLY A 868 -25.54 -5.83 23.04
N PRO A 869 -25.34 -5.77 24.37
CA PRO A 869 -26.23 -5.03 25.27
C PRO A 869 -26.19 -3.50 25.10
N GLY A 870 -25.15 -2.96 24.45
CA GLY A 870 -24.96 -1.52 24.17
C GLY A 870 -25.57 -1.02 22.86
N ARG A 871 -26.40 -1.84 22.19
CA ARG A 871 -26.95 -1.56 20.85
C ARG A 871 -27.58 -0.18 20.70
N GLU A 872 -28.46 0.22 21.60
CA GLU A 872 -29.19 1.48 21.47
C GLU A 872 -28.28 2.71 21.57
N GLU A 873 -27.29 2.67 22.45
CA GLU A 873 -26.28 3.73 22.60
C GLU A 873 -25.41 3.83 21.35
N TYR A 874 -25.00 2.67 20.81
CA TYR A 874 -24.24 2.63 19.57
C TYR A 874 -25.05 3.18 18.38
N LEU A 875 -26.32 2.76 18.22
CA LEU A 875 -27.17 3.24 17.14
C LEU A 875 -27.45 4.75 17.25
N ALA A 876 -27.56 5.29 18.47
CA ALA A 876 -27.67 6.73 18.68
C ALA A 876 -26.42 7.47 18.18
N ARG A 877 -25.23 6.98 18.55
CA ARG A 877 -23.94 7.51 18.08
C ARG A 877 -23.81 7.46 16.56
N VAL A 878 -24.12 6.31 15.95
CA VAL A 878 -24.09 6.14 14.48
C VAL A 878 -25.03 7.14 13.79
N ARG A 879 -26.25 7.32 14.30
CA ARG A 879 -27.21 8.27 13.73
C ARG A 879 -26.72 9.71 13.82
N GLU A 880 -26.10 10.10 14.94
CA GLU A 880 -25.52 11.43 15.12
C GLU A 880 -24.32 11.67 14.19
N GLU A 881 -23.44 10.69 14.05
CA GLU A 881 -22.30 10.72 13.12
C GLU A 881 -22.79 10.85 11.67
N GLN A 882 -23.74 10.00 11.25
CA GLN A 882 -24.31 10.06 9.91
C GLN A 882 -25.05 11.38 9.64
N GLN A 883 -25.74 11.92 10.65
CA GLN A 883 -26.41 13.23 10.54
C GLN A 883 -25.38 14.35 10.38
N THR A 884 -24.28 14.31 11.15
CA THR A 884 -23.17 15.23 11.01
C THR A 884 -22.54 15.16 9.62
N LEU A 885 -22.31 13.96 9.09
CA LEU A 885 -21.78 13.76 7.74
C LEU A 885 -22.73 14.29 6.67
N ARG A 886 -24.06 14.08 6.81
CA ARG A 886 -25.07 14.67 5.91
C ARG A 886 -25.07 16.18 5.96
N ASP A 887 -24.99 16.77 7.14
CA ASP A 887 -24.98 18.23 7.30
C ASP A 887 -23.69 18.85 6.78
N GLN A 888 -22.54 18.19 6.96
CA GLN A 888 -21.27 18.59 6.35
C GLN A 888 -21.31 18.49 4.82
N TYR A 889 -21.89 17.41 4.28
CA TYR A 889 -22.06 17.23 2.84
C TYR A 889 -22.99 18.30 2.27
N ARG A 890 -24.14 18.57 2.90
CA ARG A 890 -25.07 19.63 2.51
C ARG A 890 -24.40 21.01 2.57
N ARG A 891 -23.64 21.30 3.63
CA ARG A 891 -22.84 22.54 3.72
C ARG A 891 -21.81 22.62 2.60
N ARG A 892 -21.12 21.53 2.25
CA ARG A 892 -20.18 21.50 1.11
C ARG A 892 -20.87 21.71 -0.24
N GLU A 893 -22.07 21.19 -0.45
CA GLU A 893 -22.88 21.45 -1.64
C GLU A 893 -23.44 22.88 -1.68
N GLU A 894 -23.87 23.42 -0.54
CA GLU A 894 -24.30 24.82 -0.41
C GLU A 894 -23.13 25.78 -0.63
N ILE A 895 -21.92 25.44 -0.17
CA ILE A 895 -20.66 26.14 -0.45
C ILE A 895 -20.28 26.06 -1.94
N ARG A 896 -20.69 25.01 -2.68
CA ARG A 896 -20.46 24.90 -4.13
C ARG A 896 -21.29 25.89 -4.95
N THR A 897 -22.35 26.48 -4.37
CA THR A 897 -23.23 27.44 -5.07
C THR A 897 -22.79 28.87 -4.77
N ILE A 898 -21.61 29.28 -5.24
CA ILE A 898 -21.14 30.66 -5.12
C ILE A 898 -21.87 31.59 -6.11
N LEU A 899 -22.13 32.83 -5.72
CA LEU A 899 -22.68 33.87 -6.60
C LEU A 899 -21.58 34.39 -7.54
N PRO A 900 -21.85 34.60 -8.84
CA PRO A 900 -20.84 35.11 -9.78
C PRO A 900 -20.22 36.46 -9.36
N PHE A 901 -18.92 36.66 -9.62
CA PHE A 901 -18.16 37.83 -9.18
C PHE A 901 -18.79 39.16 -9.62
N GLY A 902 -19.20 39.23 -10.90
CA GLY A 902 -19.89 40.40 -11.43
C GLY A 902 -21.21 40.76 -10.73
N GLN A 903 -21.88 39.80 -10.06
CA GLN A 903 -23.08 40.08 -9.25
C GLN A 903 -22.71 40.60 -7.87
N VAL A 904 -21.76 39.97 -7.18
CA VAL A 904 -21.38 40.37 -5.83
C VAL A 904 -20.69 41.73 -5.77
N ARG A 905 -19.96 42.11 -6.82
CA ARG A 905 -19.32 43.44 -6.92
C ARG A 905 -20.34 44.59 -6.96
N LYS A 906 -21.55 44.34 -7.48
CA LYS A 906 -22.66 45.32 -7.48
C LYS A 906 -23.30 45.50 -6.09
N LEU A 907 -23.07 44.56 -5.18
CA LEU A 907 -23.57 44.61 -3.80
C LEU A 907 -22.61 45.35 -2.85
N ARG A 908 -21.53 45.94 -3.38
CA ARG A 908 -20.57 46.73 -2.60
C ARG A 908 -21.24 47.93 -1.92
N VAL A 909 -21.07 48.02 -0.60
CA VAL A 909 -21.50 49.17 0.21
C VAL A 909 -20.28 49.73 0.95
N PRO A 910 -19.71 50.86 0.51
CA PRO A 910 -18.55 51.45 1.17
C PRO A 910 -18.93 52.14 2.48
N LYS A 911 -17.98 52.22 3.41
CA LYS A 911 -18.13 52.94 4.68
C LYS A 911 -18.55 54.41 4.47
N PRO A 912 -19.60 54.90 5.14
CA PRO A 912 -20.01 56.29 5.09
C PRO A 912 -18.96 57.24 5.66
N ALA A 913 -18.78 58.40 5.03
CA ALA A 913 -17.85 59.44 5.47
C ALA A 913 -18.15 60.04 6.86
N SER A 914 -19.36 59.82 7.39
CA SER A 914 -19.79 60.18 8.75
C SER A 914 -19.26 59.24 9.84
N GLU A 915 -18.81 58.05 9.47
CA GLU A 915 -18.40 56.98 10.41
C GLU A 915 -16.86 56.87 10.53
N ILE A 916 -16.11 57.78 9.90
CA ILE A 916 -14.65 57.80 9.95
C ILE A 916 -14.18 58.14 11.37
N ALA A 917 -13.38 57.24 11.96
CA ALA A 917 -12.70 57.47 13.23
C ALA A 917 -11.36 58.16 12.96
N VAL A 918 -11.24 59.44 13.33
CA VAL A 918 -9.98 60.19 13.16
C VAL A 918 -9.01 59.82 14.28
N PRO A 919 -7.78 59.36 13.96
CA PRO A 919 -6.79 58.97 14.97
C PRO A 919 -6.22 60.18 15.72
N ALA A 920 -5.95 59.99 17.01
CA ALA A 920 -5.25 60.99 17.84
C ALA A 920 -3.81 61.22 17.34
N HIS A 921 -3.14 60.15 16.91
CA HIS A 921 -1.77 60.17 16.40
C HIS A 921 -1.63 59.26 15.17
N THR A 922 -1.02 59.78 14.10
CA THR A 922 -0.66 59.01 12.90
C THR A 922 0.85 58.76 12.85
N GLY A 923 1.27 57.86 11.98
CA GLY A 923 2.66 57.47 11.81
C GLY A 923 2.97 56.12 12.43
N ARG A 924 4.25 55.83 12.64
CA ARG A 924 4.76 54.52 13.04
C ARG A 924 5.38 54.57 14.43
N LEU A 925 5.13 53.52 15.22
CA LEU A 925 5.72 53.28 16.53
C LEU A 925 6.42 51.90 16.56
N VAL A 926 7.59 51.84 17.19
CA VAL A 926 8.38 50.60 17.34
C VAL A 926 8.36 50.18 18.81
N PHE A 927 8.13 48.89 19.04
CA PHE A 927 8.11 48.23 20.34
C PHE A 927 9.30 47.25 20.39
N PRO A 928 10.47 47.69 20.90
CA PRO A 928 11.69 46.91 20.80
C PRO A 928 11.80 45.76 21.82
N ASP A 929 11.09 45.85 22.93
CA ASP A 929 11.06 44.85 24.01
C ASP A 929 9.83 45.10 24.89
N ILE A 930 8.78 44.29 24.73
CA ILE A 930 7.57 44.34 25.56
C ILE A 930 7.67 43.29 26.66
N SER A 931 7.30 43.70 27.89
CA SER A 931 7.27 42.80 29.04
C SER A 931 6.28 41.65 28.82
N ILE A 932 6.77 40.41 28.95
CA ILE A 932 5.92 39.21 28.91
C ILE A 932 4.84 39.27 29.98
N ALA A 933 5.11 39.87 31.15
CA ALA A 933 4.15 39.99 32.25
C ALA A 933 2.93 40.86 31.88
N ASP A 934 3.10 41.84 30.99
CA ASP A 934 2.00 42.72 30.55
C ASP A 934 1.12 42.04 29.49
N VAL A 935 1.66 41.04 28.80
CA VAL A 935 1.03 40.32 27.69
C VAL A 935 0.40 39.01 28.14
N GLU A 936 1.00 38.33 29.12
CA GLU A 936 0.59 37.04 29.69
C GLU A 936 -0.92 36.95 30.04
N PRO A 937 -1.55 37.97 30.65
CA PRO A 937 -2.99 37.93 30.95
C PRO A 937 -3.89 37.81 29.71
N LEU A 938 -3.40 38.18 28.52
CA LEU A 938 -4.15 38.18 27.26
C LEU A 938 -4.01 36.86 26.48
N ILE A 939 -3.34 35.85 27.03
CA ILE A 939 -3.21 34.55 26.38
C ILE A 939 -4.57 33.84 26.30
N ASP A 940 -4.99 33.51 25.07
CA ASP A 940 -6.15 32.65 24.84
C ASP A 940 -5.75 31.17 24.84
N TRP A 941 -6.00 30.52 25.98
CA TRP A 941 -5.71 29.11 26.20
C TRP A 941 -6.62 28.16 25.41
N ASN A 942 -7.72 28.64 24.80
CA ASN A 942 -8.59 27.79 23.98
C ASN A 942 -7.91 27.26 22.72
N PHE A 943 -6.85 27.93 22.26
CA PHE A 943 -6.06 27.50 21.10
C PHE A 943 -4.80 26.71 21.49
N PHE A 944 -4.45 26.65 22.77
CA PHE A 944 -3.29 25.92 23.27
C PHE A 944 -3.55 24.40 23.33
N PHE A 945 -4.68 23.98 23.89
CA PHE A 945 -5.02 22.56 24.06
C PHE A 945 -5.26 21.79 22.74
N PRO A 946 -5.94 22.34 21.72
CA PRO A 946 -6.11 21.65 20.44
C PRO A 946 -4.79 21.34 19.72
N ALA A 947 -3.75 22.16 19.92
CA ALA A 947 -2.42 21.92 19.36
C ALA A 947 -1.74 20.67 19.97
N TRP A 948 -2.18 20.25 21.15
CA TRP A 948 -1.78 19.02 21.83
C TRP A 948 -2.76 17.85 21.60
N GLY A 949 -3.74 18.02 20.70
CA GLY A 949 -4.76 17.00 20.43
C GLY A 949 -5.89 16.92 21.47
N LEU A 950 -5.91 17.83 22.46
CA LEU A 950 -6.94 17.86 23.51
C LEU A 950 -8.10 18.77 23.10
N LYS A 951 -9.28 18.18 22.87
CA LYS A 951 -10.49 18.91 22.48
C LYS A 951 -11.22 19.46 23.70
N GLY A 952 -11.55 20.75 23.69
CA GLY A 952 -12.33 21.40 24.74
C GLY A 952 -12.05 22.90 24.83
N ARG A 953 -12.84 23.63 25.62
CA ARG A 953 -12.66 25.06 25.90
C ARG A 953 -12.24 25.27 27.35
N VAL A 954 -11.44 26.29 27.63
CA VAL A 954 -11.08 26.67 29.00
C VAL A 954 -12.21 27.52 29.61
N PRO A 955 -12.68 27.22 30.83
CA PRO A 955 -12.17 26.24 31.80
C PRO A 955 -12.80 24.84 31.72
N GLU A 956 -13.84 24.63 30.90
CA GLU A 956 -14.62 23.36 30.81
C GLU A 956 -13.75 22.12 30.55
N ILE A 957 -12.66 22.27 29.79
CA ILE A 957 -11.72 21.20 29.44
C ILE A 957 -11.07 20.58 30.68
N PHE A 958 -10.91 21.34 31.77
CA PHE A 958 -10.33 20.84 33.00
C PHE A 958 -11.27 19.90 33.76
N GLU A 959 -12.57 20.00 33.51
CA GLU A 959 -13.62 19.19 34.14
C GLU A 959 -14.05 18.01 33.24
N ASN A 960 -13.38 17.81 32.09
CA ASN A 960 -13.67 16.70 31.21
C ASN A 960 -13.35 15.34 31.88
N PRO A 961 -14.27 14.36 31.88
CA PRO A 961 -14.07 13.07 32.54
C PRO A 961 -12.94 12.21 31.98
N GLU A 962 -12.66 12.31 30.67
CA GLU A 962 -11.69 11.46 29.98
C GLU A 962 -10.28 12.05 30.00
N HIS A 963 -10.15 13.37 29.80
CA HIS A 963 -8.84 14.03 29.64
C HIS A 963 -8.63 15.28 30.50
N GLY A 964 -9.54 15.58 31.44
CA GLY A 964 -9.42 16.77 32.29
C GLY A 964 -8.19 16.77 33.21
N ALA A 965 -7.76 15.59 33.69
CA ALA A 965 -6.55 15.46 34.51
C ALA A 965 -5.26 15.79 33.72
N GLU A 966 -5.15 15.26 32.49
CA GLU A 966 -4.02 15.56 31.61
C GLU A 966 -4.04 17.02 31.13
N ALA A 967 -5.22 17.60 30.87
CA ALA A 967 -5.35 19.01 30.53
C ALA A 967 -4.85 19.93 31.67
N ARG A 968 -5.14 19.59 32.95
CA ARG A 968 -4.63 20.34 34.10
C ARG A 968 -3.11 20.23 34.23
N LYS A 969 -2.57 19.02 34.10
CA LYS A 969 -1.12 18.78 34.16
C LYS A 969 -0.37 19.56 33.08
N LEU A 970 -0.86 19.50 31.84
CA LEU A 970 -0.28 20.25 30.72
C LEU A 970 -0.38 21.77 30.92
N TYR A 971 -1.48 22.25 31.48
CA TYR A 971 -1.64 23.66 31.86
C TYR A 971 -0.59 24.08 32.90
N ASP A 972 -0.41 23.28 33.95
CA ASP A 972 0.56 23.56 35.01
C ASP A 972 2.00 23.58 34.47
N ASP A 973 2.34 22.67 33.57
CA ASP A 973 3.66 22.66 32.91
C ASP A 973 3.85 23.88 32.02
N ALA A 974 2.81 24.28 31.27
CA ALA A 974 2.82 25.50 30.47
C ALA A 974 3.03 26.76 31.33
N GLN A 975 2.36 26.84 32.48
CA GLN A 975 2.52 27.95 33.44
C GLN A 975 3.94 28.03 34.01
N LYS A 976 4.53 26.88 34.38
CA LYS A 976 5.93 26.84 34.85
C LYS A 976 6.91 27.28 33.78
N MET A 977 6.74 26.78 32.55
CA MET A 977 7.59 27.16 31.43
C MET A 977 7.43 28.64 31.09
N LEU A 978 6.21 29.17 31.14
CA LEU A 978 5.94 30.60 30.91
C LEU A 978 6.59 31.49 31.97
N ALA A 979 6.50 31.11 33.25
CA ALA A 979 7.18 31.80 34.34
C ALA A 979 8.70 31.81 34.14
N ARG A 980 9.27 30.68 33.73
CA ARG A 980 10.68 30.55 33.41
C ARG A 980 11.10 31.44 32.23
N ILE A 981 10.34 31.41 31.12
CA ILE A 981 10.56 32.27 29.95
C ILE A 981 10.58 33.75 30.35
N ARG A 982 9.67 34.16 31.24
CA ARG A 982 9.58 35.53 31.76
C ARG A 982 10.75 35.91 32.66
N GLU A 983 11.08 35.07 33.64
CA GLU A 983 12.08 35.36 34.69
C GLU A 983 13.51 35.29 34.16
N GLU A 984 13.80 34.29 33.31
CA GLU A 984 15.10 34.12 32.67
C GLU A 984 15.24 34.96 31.38
N LYS A 985 14.17 35.66 30.95
CA LYS A 985 14.10 36.44 29.70
C LYS A 985 14.51 35.63 28.47
N LEU A 986 14.02 34.39 28.38
CA LEU A 986 14.38 33.46 27.30
C LEU A 986 13.79 33.88 25.95
N LEU A 987 12.70 34.64 25.96
CA LEU A 987 12.07 35.20 24.77
C LEU A 987 11.98 36.72 24.85
N THR A 988 12.12 37.40 23.71
CA THR A 988 11.93 38.85 23.59
C THR A 988 10.73 39.15 22.69
N LEU A 989 9.79 39.97 23.18
CA LEU A 989 8.60 40.37 22.44
C LEU A 989 8.88 41.67 21.66
N GLN A 990 8.84 41.63 20.33
CA GLN A 990 9.10 42.79 19.48
C GLN A 990 7.94 43.07 18.54
N GLY A 991 7.76 44.34 18.17
CA GLY A 991 6.79 44.70 17.14
C GLY A 991 6.93 46.10 16.62
N VAL A 992 6.21 46.38 15.55
CA VAL A 992 6.05 47.70 14.95
C VAL A 992 4.61 47.83 14.51
N ALA A 993 3.99 48.96 14.81
CA ALA A 993 2.64 49.27 14.36
C ALA A 993 2.52 50.74 13.98
N GLY A 994 1.51 51.09 13.21
CA GLY A 994 1.26 52.48 12.86
C GLY A 994 -0.14 52.70 12.31
N ILE A 995 -0.56 53.97 12.26
CA ILE A 995 -1.83 54.40 11.66
C ILE A 995 -1.51 55.32 10.50
N PHE A 996 -2.11 55.04 9.35
CA PHE A 996 -1.85 55.72 8.08
C PHE A 996 -3.15 56.17 7.42
N ALA A 997 -3.07 57.26 6.66
CA ALA A 997 -4.17 57.72 5.84
C ALA A 997 -4.48 56.70 4.74
N ALA A 998 -5.75 56.33 4.58
CA ALA A 998 -6.19 55.34 3.60
C ALA A 998 -7.53 55.71 2.97
N VAL A 999 -7.75 55.19 1.75
CA VAL A 999 -9.02 55.25 1.03
C VAL A 999 -9.25 53.92 0.32
N SER A 1000 -10.51 53.55 0.10
CA SER A 1000 -10.83 52.39 -0.74
C SER A 1000 -11.01 52.80 -2.21
N ARG A 1001 -10.53 51.95 -3.11
CA ARG A 1001 -10.72 52.05 -4.56
C ARG A 1001 -11.27 50.71 -5.06
N GLY A 1002 -12.59 50.61 -5.18
CA GLY A 1002 -13.24 49.33 -5.46
C GLY A 1002 -12.95 48.32 -4.35
N ASP A 1003 -12.28 47.23 -4.69
CA ASP A 1003 -11.90 46.14 -3.79
C ASP A 1003 -10.46 46.28 -3.25
N ASP A 1004 -9.82 47.44 -3.46
CA ASP A 1004 -8.47 47.74 -2.98
C ASP A 1004 -8.48 48.74 -1.83
N ILE A 1005 -7.52 48.59 -0.91
CA ILE A 1005 -7.19 49.60 0.10
C ILE A 1005 -5.92 50.32 -0.33
N VAL A 1006 -6.00 51.63 -0.51
CA VAL A 1006 -4.85 52.47 -0.88
C VAL A 1006 -4.36 53.22 0.34
N VAL A 1007 -3.16 52.87 0.82
CA VAL A 1007 -2.54 53.42 2.01
C VAL A 1007 -1.47 54.44 1.64
N THR A 1008 -1.46 55.59 2.32
CA THR A 1008 -0.46 56.64 2.14
C THR A 1008 0.60 56.51 3.23
N GLY A 1009 1.77 56.01 2.85
CA GLY A 1009 2.92 55.83 3.74
C GLY A 1009 3.83 57.07 3.81
N PRO A 1010 5.03 56.93 4.40
CA PRO A 1010 6.02 58.00 4.49
C PRO A 1010 6.39 58.57 3.12
N LYS A 1011 6.64 59.89 3.05
CA LYS A 1011 6.95 60.63 1.79
C LYS A 1011 5.86 60.50 0.73
N ASP A 1012 4.59 60.40 1.14
CA ASP A 1012 3.41 60.26 0.27
C ASP A 1012 3.43 59.04 -0.68
N LYS A 1013 4.28 58.04 -0.41
CA LYS A 1013 4.32 56.79 -1.19
C LYS A 1013 3.01 56.03 -0.99
N LYS A 1014 2.38 55.63 -2.10
CA LYS A 1014 1.15 54.83 -2.09
C LYS A 1014 1.47 53.34 -2.04
N TYR A 1015 0.81 52.63 -1.13
CA TYR A 1015 0.82 51.18 -1.02
C TYR A 1015 -0.61 50.70 -1.34
N ILE A 1016 -0.73 49.81 -2.33
CA ILE A 1016 -2.02 49.26 -2.74
C ILE A 1016 -2.12 47.86 -2.13
N LEU A 1017 -3.20 47.61 -1.40
CA LEU A 1017 -3.48 46.31 -0.79
C LEU A 1017 -4.77 45.75 -1.43
N PRO A 1018 -4.64 44.91 -2.46
CA PRO A 1018 -5.82 44.29 -3.07
C PRO A 1018 -6.50 43.31 -2.14
N MET A 1019 -7.82 43.44 -1.98
CA MET A 1019 -8.64 42.54 -1.16
C MET A 1019 -9.55 41.67 -2.03
N LEU A 1020 -9.93 40.52 -1.48
CA LEU A 1020 -10.93 39.62 -2.05
C LEU A 1020 -12.33 39.93 -1.48
N ARG A 1021 -13.36 39.56 -2.24
CA ARG A 1021 -14.78 39.73 -1.92
C ARG A 1021 -15.44 38.36 -1.82
N SER A 1022 -16.21 38.16 -0.74
CA SER A 1022 -16.94 36.91 -0.52
C SER A 1022 -18.01 36.67 -1.60
N GLN A 1023 -18.08 35.44 -2.11
CA GLN A 1023 -19.06 34.98 -3.11
C GLN A 1023 -20.12 34.04 -2.54
N ALA A 1024 -20.29 33.98 -1.21
CA ALA A 1024 -21.27 33.09 -0.57
C ALA A 1024 -22.74 33.45 -0.95
N PRO A 1025 -23.64 32.47 -1.06
CA PRO A 1025 -25.06 32.70 -1.38
C PRO A 1025 -25.82 33.43 -0.26
N VAL A 1026 -26.80 34.25 -0.67
CA VAL A 1026 -27.49 35.38 0.03
C VAL A 1026 -28.13 35.09 1.42
N ARG A 1027 -27.97 33.90 2.02
CA ARG A 1027 -28.38 33.66 3.41
C ARG A 1027 -27.40 34.24 4.43
N GLU A 1028 -26.11 34.32 4.10
CA GLU A 1028 -25.12 35.08 4.87
C GLU A 1028 -25.07 36.50 4.30
N ALA A 1029 -25.66 37.45 5.04
CA ALA A 1029 -25.82 38.82 4.58
C ALA A 1029 -24.46 39.49 4.28
N GLN A 1030 -24.34 39.97 3.02
CA GLN A 1030 -23.33 40.85 2.42
C GLN A 1030 -22.13 40.13 1.80
N ALA A 1031 -21.94 40.34 0.49
CA ALA A 1031 -20.72 40.02 -0.24
C ALA A 1031 -19.55 40.88 0.24
N ARG A 1032 -19.03 40.57 1.43
CA ARG A 1032 -18.08 41.42 2.16
C ARG A 1032 -16.69 41.42 1.55
N CYS A 1033 -16.06 42.59 1.57
CA CYS A 1033 -14.66 42.81 1.24
C CYS A 1033 -14.03 43.70 2.33
N LEU A 1034 -12.75 43.47 2.69
CA LEU A 1034 -12.09 44.32 3.70
C LEU A 1034 -12.00 45.79 3.28
N ALA A 1035 -11.97 46.08 1.98
CA ALA A 1035 -11.98 47.43 1.45
C ALA A 1035 -13.30 48.19 1.73
N ASP A 1036 -14.40 47.48 2.00
CA ASP A 1036 -15.69 48.11 2.28
C ASP A 1036 -15.68 48.87 3.62
N PHE A 1037 -14.78 48.51 4.54
CA PHE A 1037 -14.62 49.12 5.86
C PHE A 1037 -13.76 50.40 5.86
N ILE A 1038 -13.30 50.85 4.70
CA ILE A 1038 -12.54 52.09 4.51
C ILE A 1038 -13.33 53.00 3.55
N ALA A 1039 -13.45 54.29 3.89
CA ALA A 1039 -14.20 55.24 3.06
C ALA A 1039 -13.66 55.31 1.62
N ASP A 1040 -14.59 55.38 0.66
CA ASP A 1040 -14.29 55.41 -0.78
C ASP A 1040 -13.60 56.72 -1.17
N GLU A 1041 -12.57 56.64 -2.03
CA GLU A 1041 -11.85 57.83 -2.51
C GLU A 1041 -12.76 58.88 -3.16
N LYS A 1042 -13.90 58.46 -3.74
CA LYS A 1042 -14.91 59.35 -4.34
C LYS A 1042 -15.71 60.15 -3.30
N ALA A 1043 -15.72 59.74 -2.04
CA ALA A 1043 -16.41 60.46 -0.97
C ALA A 1043 -15.68 61.76 -0.55
N GLY A 1044 -14.46 62.00 -1.05
CA GLY A 1044 -13.71 63.24 -0.83
C GLY A 1044 -13.21 63.43 0.61
N ARG A 1045 -13.25 62.39 1.45
CA ARG A 1045 -12.69 62.37 2.81
C ARG A 1045 -11.66 61.26 2.96
N THR A 1046 -10.61 61.54 3.71
CA THR A 1046 -9.55 60.58 4.03
C THR A 1046 -9.94 59.79 5.28
N ASP A 1047 -9.96 58.46 5.18
CA ASP A 1047 -10.10 57.54 6.30
C ASP A 1047 -8.70 57.05 6.74
N TYR A 1048 -8.65 56.12 7.68
CA TYR A 1048 -7.41 55.65 8.29
C TYR A 1048 -7.42 54.14 8.44
N ILE A 1049 -6.22 53.56 8.35
CA ILE A 1049 -5.99 52.14 8.60
C ILE A 1049 -4.75 51.98 9.46
N GLY A 1050 -4.80 51.04 10.39
CA GLY A 1050 -3.61 50.62 11.11
C GLY A 1050 -2.92 49.46 10.39
N ALA A 1051 -1.61 49.34 10.56
CA ALA A 1051 -0.84 48.19 10.11
C ALA A 1051 0.10 47.74 11.22
N PHE A 1052 0.38 46.45 11.31
CA PHE A 1052 1.29 45.88 12.30
C PHE A 1052 2.13 44.72 11.77
N ALA A 1053 3.30 44.55 12.39
CA ALA A 1053 4.12 43.35 12.33
C ALA A 1053 4.74 43.14 13.72
N LEU A 1054 4.62 41.95 14.28
CA LEU A 1054 5.10 41.63 15.65
C LEU A 1054 5.47 40.16 15.80
N THR A 1055 6.32 39.85 16.77
CA THR A 1055 6.80 38.50 17.04
C THR A 1055 7.05 38.29 18.53
N GLY A 1056 6.70 37.09 19.02
CA GLY A 1056 7.10 36.59 20.33
C GLY A 1056 8.20 35.51 20.28
N GLY A 1057 8.73 35.22 19.09
CA GLY A 1057 9.65 34.10 18.84
C GLY A 1057 11.15 34.42 18.92
N ILE A 1058 11.56 35.65 19.26
CA ILE A 1058 12.98 36.00 19.37
C ILE A 1058 13.59 35.26 20.56
N GLY A 1059 14.58 34.39 20.32
CA GLY A 1059 15.20 33.51 21.34
C GLY A 1059 14.64 32.08 21.38
N LEU A 1060 13.55 31.80 20.65
CA LEU A 1060 12.90 30.49 20.67
C LEU A 1060 13.75 29.40 20.01
N LYS A 1061 14.46 29.73 18.93
CA LYS A 1061 15.30 28.77 18.21
C LYS A 1061 16.38 28.23 19.13
N GLU A 1062 17.09 29.12 19.83
CA GLU A 1062 18.12 28.75 20.80
C GLU A 1062 17.55 27.91 21.95
N LEU A 1063 16.38 28.29 22.46
CA LEU A 1063 15.70 27.56 23.54
C LEU A 1063 15.29 26.14 23.13
N THR A 1064 14.70 25.98 21.94
CA THR A 1064 14.23 24.69 21.44
C THR A 1064 15.36 23.77 20.99
N GLU A 1065 16.43 24.31 20.39
CA GLU A 1065 17.64 23.55 20.06
C GLU A 1065 18.32 23.03 21.33
N LYS A 1066 18.36 23.83 22.40
CA LYS A 1066 18.87 23.38 23.70
C LYS A 1066 18.08 22.19 24.25
N PHE A 1067 16.75 22.27 24.27
CA PHE A 1067 15.92 21.16 24.75
C PHE A 1067 16.07 19.90 23.90
N ARG A 1068 16.11 20.03 22.57
CA ARG A 1068 16.35 18.87 21.68
C ARG A 1068 17.72 18.23 21.90
N ALA A 1069 18.76 19.03 22.11
CA ALA A 1069 20.10 18.53 22.41
C ALA A 1069 20.17 17.78 23.76
N GLU A 1070 19.30 18.13 24.71
CA GLU A 1070 19.12 17.48 26.00
C GLU A 1070 18.15 16.27 25.94
N GLY A 1071 17.57 15.96 24.77
CA GLY A 1071 16.60 14.88 24.59
C GLY A 1071 15.18 15.19 25.10
N ASP A 1072 14.87 16.47 25.34
CA ASP A 1072 13.61 16.95 25.90
C ASP A 1072 12.71 17.55 24.82
N ASP A 1073 12.23 16.69 23.92
CA ASP A 1073 11.34 17.10 22.83
C ASP A 1073 10.01 17.69 23.34
N TYR A 1074 9.57 17.29 24.53
CA TYR A 1074 8.35 17.82 25.17
C TYR A 1074 8.47 19.32 25.47
N ASN A 1075 9.53 19.73 26.17
CA ASN A 1075 9.73 21.15 26.48
C ASN A 1075 10.08 21.99 25.24
N ALA A 1076 10.68 21.38 24.21
CA ALA A 1076 10.87 22.05 22.92
C ALA A 1076 9.52 22.38 22.25
N ILE A 1077 8.58 21.44 22.23
CA ILE A 1077 7.22 21.65 21.67
C ILE A 1077 6.43 22.64 22.54
N LEU A 1078 6.48 22.49 23.87
CA LEU A 1078 5.80 23.37 24.82
C LEU A 1078 6.25 24.83 24.67
N SER A 1079 7.56 25.06 24.56
CA SER A 1079 8.12 26.41 24.38
C SER A 1079 7.68 27.04 23.05
N LYS A 1080 7.60 26.25 21.98
CA LYS A 1080 7.10 26.72 20.67
C LYS A 1080 5.65 27.17 20.76
N LEU A 1081 4.78 26.33 21.33
CA LEU A 1081 3.36 26.64 21.45
C LEU A 1081 3.10 27.83 22.38
N LEU A 1082 3.91 28.00 23.43
CA LEU A 1082 3.85 29.20 24.28
C LEU A 1082 4.28 30.47 23.54
N ALA A 1083 5.31 30.41 22.70
CA ALA A 1083 5.73 31.55 21.88
C ALA A 1083 4.66 31.95 20.85
N ASP A 1084 3.94 31.00 20.26
CA ASP A 1084 2.76 31.27 19.42
C ASP A 1084 1.66 32.00 20.21
N ARG A 1085 1.36 31.54 21.43
CA ARG A 1085 0.35 32.17 22.30
C ARG A 1085 0.76 33.57 22.73
N LEU A 1086 2.03 33.77 23.07
CA LEU A 1086 2.60 35.08 23.41
C LEU A 1086 2.55 36.04 22.24
N THR A 1087 2.73 35.56 21.01
CA THR A 1087 2.65 36.38 19.80
C THR A 1087 1.22 36.90 19.57
N GLU A 1088 0.20 36.04 19.71
CA GLU A 1088 -1.20 36.46 19.62
C GLU A 1088 -1.59 37.42 20.75
N ALA A 1089 -1.15 37.15 21.98
CA ALA A 1089 -1.38 38.02 23.12
C ALA A 1089 -0.69 39.39 22.95
N LEU A 1090 0.52 39.43 22.39
CA LEU A 1090 1.23 40.67 22.05
C LEU A 1090 0.46 41.48 21.01
N CYS A 1091 -0.16 40.80 20.03
CA CYS A 1091 -1.02 41.45 19.06
C CYS A 1091 -2.23 42.12 19.70
N GLU A 1092 -2.89 41.47 20.67
CA GLU A 1092 -3.96 42.09 21.44
C GLU A 1092 -3.46 43.27 22.27
N TRP A 1093 -2.30 43.13 22.93
CA TRP A 1093 -1.71 44.21 23.71
C TRP A 1093 -1.42 45.46 22.85
N VAL A 1094 -0.78 45.27 21.69
CA VAL A 1094 -0.54 46.35 20.71
C VAL A 1094 -1.86 46.90 20.18
N HIS A 1095 -2.86 46.06 19.93
CA HIS A 1095 -4.17 46.51 19.49
C HIS A 1095 -4.83 47.41 20.55
N ILE A 1096 -4.80 47.04 21.83
CA ILE A 1096 -5.30 47.87 22.94
C ILE A 1096 -4.63 49.25 22.93
N PHE A 1097 -3.30 49.28 22.80
CA PHE A 1097 -2.54 50.52 22.67
C PHE A 1097 -3.01 51.35 21.47
N ILE A 1098 -3.21 50.72 20.31
CA ILE A 1098 -3.74 51.38 19.11
C ILE A 1098 -5.14 51.94 19.36
N ARG A 1099 -6.09 51.15 19.90
CA ARG A 1099 -7.48 51.60 20.08
C ARG A 1099 -7.62 52.76 21.07
N ARG A 1100 -6.83 52.74 22.15
CA ARG A 1100 -6.97 53.67 23.27
C ARG A 1100 -6.04 54.87 23.21
N GLN A 1101 -4.79 54.69 22.77
CA GLN A 1101 -3.76 55.72 22.80
C GLN A 1101 -3.52 56.34 21.42
N MET A 1102 -3.33 55.51 20.39
CA MET A 1102 -2.91 56.01 19.06
C MET A 1102 -4.09 56.46 18.19
N TRP A 1103 -5.14 55.65 18.12
CA TRP A 1103 -6.39 55.96 17.42
C TRP A 1103 -7.35 56.71 18.33
N GLY A 1104 -7.47 56.27 19.58
CA GLY A 1104 -8.20 56.99 20.63
C GLY A 1104 -9.74 56.92 20.53
N TYR A 1105 -10.29 56.00 19.74
CA TYR A 1105 -11.75 55.85 19.64
C TYR A 1105 -12.36 55.03 20.78
N GLU A 1106 -11.56 54.35 21.59
CA GLU A 1106 -12.00 53.60 22.78
C GLU A 1106 -11.72 54.41 24.06
N THR A 1107 -12.74 55.10 24.58
CA THR A 1107 -12.62 56.05 25.71
C THR A 1107 -13.20 55.55 27.04
N GLY A 1108 -13.86 54.38 27.04
CA GLY A 1108 -14.47 53.77 28.23
C GLY A 1108 -13.46 53.14 29.22
N PRO A 1109 -13.91 52.54 30.33
CA PRO A 1109 -13.03 51.82 31.27
C PRO A 1109 -12.26 50.70 30.57
N ALA A 1110 -11.10 50.32 31.11
CA ALA A 1110 -10.32 49.21 30.57
C ALA A 1110 -11.12 47.90 30.67
N LEU A 1111 -11.16 47.14 29.57
CA LEU A 1111 -11.82 45.83 29.51
C LEU A 1111 -10.98 44.78 30.24
N THR A 1112 -11.64 43.77 30.81
CA THR A 1112 -10.92 42.63 31.39
C THR A 1112 -10.33 41.74 30.28
N PRO A 1113 -9.26 40.97 30.55
CA PRO A 1113 -8.68 40.07 29.56
C PRO A 1113 -9.70 39.12 28.91
N GLU A 1114 -10.65 38.59 29.68
CA GLU A 1114 -11.70 37.69 29.17
C GLU A 1114 -12.65 38.41 28.21
N GLN A 1115 -12.94 39.69 28.45
CA GLN A 1115 -13.74 40.50 27.54
C GLN A 1115 -12.98 40.78 26.24
N ILE A 1116 -11.67 40.97 26.32
CA ILE A 1116 -10.78 41.22 25.17
C ILE A 1116 -10.64 39.95 24.32
N ILE A 1117 -10.38 38.79 24.93
CA ILE A 1117 -10.31 37.49 24.25
C ILE A 1117 -11.63 37.18 23.52
N ARG A 1118 -12.77 37.55 24.12
CA ARG A 1118 -14.10 37.45 23.49
C ARG A 1118 -14.41 38.56 22.47
N SER A 1119 -13.42 39.37 22.10
CA SER A 1119 -13.53 40.47 21.12
C SER A 1119 -14.65 41.48 21.43
N LYS A 1120 -14.95 41.73 22.72
CA LYS A 1120 -16.00 42.67 23.17
C LYS A 1120 -15.57 44.13 23.11
N TYR A 1121 -14.97 44.53 21.99
CA TYR A 1121 -14.48 45.89 21.72
C TYR A 1121 -14.80 46.31 20.28
N ARG A 1122 -14.73 47.62 20.02
CA ARG A 1122 -14.84 48.21 18.69
C ARG A 1122 -13.53 48.06 17.91
N GLY A 1123 -13.62 47.72 16.63
CA GLY A 1123 -12.47 47.51 15.74
C GLY A 1123 -11.93 46.09 15.73
N ARG A 1124 -11.17 45.74 14.68
CA ARG A 1124 -10.67 44.38 14.42
C ARG A 1124 -9.23 44.41 13.91
N ARG A 1125 -8.51 43.33 14.19
CA ARG A 1125 -7.18 43.04 13.67
C ARG A 1125 -7.27 41.94 12.63
N MET A 1126 -6.77 42.19 11.43
CA MET A 1126 -6.84 41.24 10.31
C MET A 1126 -5.42 40.86 9.91
N ALA A 1127 -4.98 39.66 10.29
CA ALA A 1127 -3.67 39.15 9.89
C ALA A 1127 -3.76 38.50 8.49
N PHE A 1128 -2.70 38.64 7.70
CA PHE A 1128 -2.62 38.01 6.38
C PHE A 1128 -2.44 36.49 6.50
N GLY A 1129 -3.32 35.75 5.85
CA GLY A 1129 -3.51 34.30 6.01
C GLY A 1129 -4.81 33.93 6.71
N TYR A 1130 -5.49 34.88 7.35
CA TYR A 1130 -6.79 34.63 7.94
C TYR A 1130 -7.87 34.48 6.85
N PRO A 1131 -9.01 33.83 7.14
CA PRO A 1131 -10.08 33.65 6.15
C PRO A 1131 -10.59 34.93 5.48
N ALA A 1132 -10.48 36.09 6.13
CA ALA A 1132 -10.86 37.40 5.58
C ALA A 1132 -9.84 37.97 4.59
N CYS A 1133 -8.58 37.52 4.65
CA CYS A 1133 -7.47 37.98 3.82
C CYS A 1133 -6.44 36.83 3.67
N PRO A 1134 -6.76 35.79 2.88
CA PRO A 1134 -5.98 34.56 2.84
C PRO A 1134 -4.61 34.73 2.17
N ASP A 1135 -4.40 35.79 1.40
CA ASP A 1135 -3.18 36.01 0.65
C ASP A 1135 -2.02 36.52 1.54
N HIS A 1136 -1.07 35.64 1.80
CA HIS A 1136 0.12 35.96 2.59
C HIS A 1136 1.10 36.93 1.92
N SER A 1137 1.06 37.08 0.60
CA SER A 1137 2.03 37.92 -0.11
C SER A 1137 1.88 39.42 0.19
N LEU A 1138 0.69 39.86 0.63
CA LEU A 1138 0.41 41.22 1.09
C LEU A 1138 1.21 41.65 2.33
N LYS A 1139 1.85 40.69 3.02
CA LYS A 1139 2.79 40.99 4.11
C LYS A 1139 3.96 41.84 3.61
N ARG A 1140 4.37 41.74 2.34
CA ARG A 1140 5.51 42.49 1.82
C ARG A 1140 5.26 43.99 1.83
N GLU A 1141 4.09 44.41 1.36
CA GLU A 1141 3.68 45.82 1.33
C GLU A 1141 3.58 46.40 2.75
N VAL A 1142 3.08 45.61 3.72
CA VAL A 1142 3.02 46.03 5.13
C VAL A 1142 4.40 46.05 5.79
N PHE A 1143 5.28 45.08 5.50
CA PHE A 1143 6.67 45.09 5.95
C PHE A 1143 7.41 46.34 5.46
N ASP A 1144 7.23 46.71 4.19
CA ASP A 1144 7.82 47.90 3.60
C ASP A 1144 7.22 49.19 4.20
N LEU A 1145 5.90 49.24 4.37
CA LEU A 1145 5.19 50.38 4.98
C LEU A 1145 5.69 50.66 6.40
N LEU A 1146 5.89 49.60 7.19
CA LEU A 1146 6.35 49.67 8.57
C LEU A 1146 7.88 49.67 8.69
N ALA A 1147 8.62 49.43 7.61
CA ALA A 1147 10.06 49.14 7.65
C ALA A 1147 10.42 48.11 8.74
N ALA A 1148 9.62 47.03 8.82
CA ALA A 1148 9.66 46.07 9.92
C ALA A 1148 10.99 45.31 9.99
N ASP A 1149 11.58 45.00 8.83
CA ASP A 1149 12.89 44.38 8.68
C ASP A 1149 14.05 45.25 9.21
N LYS A 1150 13.89 46.58 9.18
CA LYS A 1150 14.90 47.55 9.63
C LYS A 1150 14.81 47.87 11.12
N THR A 1151 13.62 47.74 11.72
CA THR A 1151 13.40 48.14 13.12
C THR A 1151 13.09 47.01 14.07
N THR A 1152 12.96 45.78 13.56
CA THR A 1152 12.80 44.56 14.37
C THR A 1152 13.74 43.46 13.85
N ALA A 1153 13.88 42.38 14.61
CA ALA A 1153 14.61 41.20 14.17
C ALA A 1153 13.85 40.32 13.16
N MET A 1154 12.58 40.64 12.85
CA MET A 1154 11.79 39.88 11.87
C MET A 1154 12.35 40.01 10.46
N ARG A 1155 12.34 38.90 9.71
CA ARG A 1155 12.69 38.86 8.29
C ARG A 1155 11.58 38.19 7.49
N LEU A 1156 11.28 38.70 6.30
CA LEU A 1156 10.28 38.12 5.40
C LEU A 1156 11.01 37.41 4.25
N ASN A 1157 10.82 36.10 4.12
CA ASN A 1157 11.44 35.30 3.08
C ASN A 1157 10.69 35.38 1.74
N ASP A 1158 11.17 34.65 0.74
CA ASP A 1158 10.63 34.64 -0.63
C ASP A 1158 9.22 34.03 -0.71
N ASN A 1159 8.85 33.18 0.26
CA ASN A 1159 7.51 32.58 0.39
C ASN A 1159 6.57 33.41 1.28
N TYR A 1160 6.94 34.65 1.60
CA TYR A 1160 6.15 35.54 2.45
C TYR A 1160 5.92 34.99 3.88
N MET A 1161 6.80 34.12 4.35
CA MET A 1161 6.84 33.67 5.73
C MET A 1161 7.82 34.54 6.53
N ILE A 1162 7.44 34.81 7.77
CA ILE A 1162 8.21 35.64 8.68
C ILE A 1162 9.15 34.72 9.47
N THR A 1163 10.37 35.19 9.74
CA THR A 1163 11.34 34.53 10.63
C THR A 1163 11.67 35.49 11.79
N PRO A 1164 11.53 35.06 13.06
CA PRO A 1164 10.98 33.77 13.51
C PRO A 1164 9.53 33.51 13.07
N GLU A 1165 9.12 32.24 13.06
CA GLU A 1165 7.80 31.80 12.57
C GLU A 1165 6.66 32.30 13.45
N GLU A 1166 6.92 32.46 14.74
CA GLU A 1166 6.00 32.96 15.76
C GLU A 1166 5.86 34.48 15.62
N ALA A 1167 5.22 34.89 14.53
CA ALA A 1167 5.04 36.28 14.14
C ALA A 1167 3.70 36.51 13.44
N LEU A 1168 3.13 37.71 13.62
CA LEU A 1168 1.90 38.14 12.98
C LEU A 1168 2.14 39.43 12.20
N CYS A 1169 1.53 39.54 11.03
CA CYS A 1169 1.52 40.75 10.22
C CYS A 1169 0.14 40.95 9.62
N GLY A 1170 -0.37 42.19 9.70
CA GLY A 1170 -1.74 42.49 9.34
C GLY A 1170 -2.13 43.95 9.46
N LEU A 1171 -3.44 44.17 9.48
CA LEU A 1171 -4.10 45.47 9.47
C LEU A 1171 -4.99 45.66 10.70
N PHE A 1172 -5.16 46.90 11.16
CA PHE A 1172 -6.15 47.28 12.15
C PHE A 1172 -7.23 48.16 11.51
N PHE A 1173 -8.49 47.84 11.80
CA PHE A 1173 -9.66 48.59 11.36
C PHE A 1173 -10.42 49.11 12.57
N ALA A 1174 -10.81 50.39 12.56
CA ALA A 1174 -11.66 50.96 13.60
C ALA A 1174 -13.07 50.35 13.62
N ASP A 1175 -13.59 49.98 12.45
CA ASP A 1175 -14.95 49.47 12.27
C ASP A 1175 -14.93 48.35 11.23
N ALA A 1176 -14.74 47.11 11.68
CA ALA A 1176 -14.79 45.93 10.81
C ALA A 1176 -15.41 44.73 11.56
N GLU A 1177 -15.75 43.69 10.81
CA GLU A 1177 -16.21 42.40 11.32
C GLU A 1177 -15.31 41.28 10.79
N TYR A 1178 -15.15 40.21 11.56
CA TYR A 1178 -14.53 38.99 11.03
C TYR A 1178 -15.51 38.30 10.08
N PHE A 1179 -15.05 37.97 8.88
CA PHE A 1179 -15.78 37.18 7.90
C PHE A 1179 -14.81 36.27 7.14
N SER A 1180 -15.33 35.30 6.39
CA SER A 1180 -14.53 34.48 5.49
C SER A 1180 -14.80 34.89 4.05
N VAL A 1181 -13.74 35.02 3.25
CA VAL A 1181 -13.86 35.18 1.79
C VAL A 1181 -14.51 33.95 1.16
N GLY A 1182 -14.28 32.75 1.73
CA GLY A 1182 -14.78 31.51 1.17
C GLY A 1182 -14.16 31.18 -0.19
N ARG A 1183 -14.89 30.44 -1.03
CA ARG A 1183 -14.47 30.17 -2.41
C ARG A 1183 -14.75 31.35 -3.34
N ILE A 1184 -13.87 31.58 -4.30
CA ILE A 1184 -13.99 32.58 -5.35
C ILE A 1184 -14.05 31.91 -6.72
N ASP A 1185 -14.74 32.53 -7.67
CA ASP A 1185 -14.77 32.03 -9.04
C ASP A 1185 -13.53 32.46 -9.84
N ARG A 1186 -13.40 31.91 -11.05
CA ARG A 1186 -12.31 32.25 -11.98
C ARG A 1186 -12.30 33.72 -12.40
N GLU A 1187 -13.44 34.40 -12.39
CA GLU A 1187 -13.53 35.81 -12.77
C GLU A 1187 -12.87 36.69 -11.70
N GLN A 1188 -13.17 36.44 -10.42
CA GLN A 1188 -12.52 37.12 -9.31
C GLN A 1188 -11.04 36.77 -9.20
N LEU A 1189 -10.67 35.51 -9.43
CA LEU A 1189 -9.27 35.08 -9.44
C LEU A 1189 -8.45 35.84 -10.50
N ALA A 1190 -8.99 36.00 -11.71
CA ALA A 1190 -8.35 36.77 -12.77
C ALA A 1190 -8.27 38.27 -12.46
N ASP A 1191 -9.33 38.88 -11.92
CA ASP A 1191 -9.35 40.28 -11.46
C ASP A 1191 -8.30 40.50 -10.34
N TYR A 1192 -8.22 39.58 -9.38
CA TYR A 1192 -7.27 39.66 -8.28
C TYR A 1192 -5.82 39.51 -8.74
N ALA A 1193 -5.53 38.54 -9.61
CA ALA A 1193 -4.19 38.36 -10.20
C ALA A 1193 -3.73 39.61 -10.95
N ALA A 1194 -4.62 40.22 -11.74
CA ALA A 1194 -4.34 41.48 -12.44
C ALA A 1194 -4.04 42.63 -11.46
N ARG A 1195 -4.82 42.77 -10.37
CA ARG A 1195 -4.58 43.79 -9.34
C ARG A 1195 -3.30 43.56 -8.54
N ARG A 1196 -2.89 42.30 -8.35
CA ARG A 1196 -1.62 41.92 -7.73
C ARG A 1196 -0.42 42.03 -8.66
N ASN A 1197 -0.63 42.22 -9.96
CA ASN A 1197 0.41 42.17 -10.98
C ASN A 1197 1.22 40.86 -10.90
N MET A 1198 0.50 39.75 -10.73
CA MET A 1198 1.01 38.38 -10.67
C MET A 1198 0.25 37.51 -11.67
N ASP A 1199 0.85 36.41 -12.12
CA ASP A 1199 0.12 35.43 -12.93
C ASP A 1199 -0.92 34.69 -12.06
N ILE A 1200 -1.93 34.12 -12.73
CA ILE A 1200 -3.02 33.40 -12.05
C ILE A 1200 -2.45 32.20 -11.29
N GLU A 1201 -1.53 31.45 -11.88
CA GLU A 1201 -0.92 30.26 -11.27
C GLU A 1201 -0.18 30.55 -9.95
N THR A 1202 0.48 31.70 -9.83
CA THR A 1202 1.13 32.13 -8.58
C THR A 1202 0.08 32.44 -7.52
N ILE A 1203 -1.03 33.12 -7.88
CA ILE A 1203 -2.13 33.35 -6.95
C ILE A 1203 -2.77 32.03 -6.52
N GLU A 1204 -2.96 31.07 -7.43
CA GLU A 1204 -3.50 29.74 -7.11
C GLU A 1204 -2.64 29.00 -6.08
N LYS A 1205 -1.32 29.14 -6.16
CA LYS A 1205 -0.38 28.61 -5.15
C LYS A 1205 -0.44 29.35 -3.82
N LEU A 1206 -0.76 30.65 -3.83
CA LEU A 1206 -0.82 31.47 -2.61
C LEU A 1206 -2.12 31.29 -1.83
N ILE A 1207 -3.25 31.05 -2.51
CA ILE A 1207 -4.59 30.88 -1.90
C ILE A 1207 -5.32 29.61 -2.35
N PRO A 1208 -4.70 28.42 -2.27
CA PRO A 1208 -5.24 27.18 -2.87
C PRO A 1208 -6.58 26.73 -2.28
N ASN A 1209 -6.87 27.14 -1.04
CA ASN A 1209 -8.09 26.75 -0.33
C ASN A 1209 -9.31 27.61 -0.70
N ASN A 1210 -9.11 28.67 -1.48
CA ASN A 1210 -10.14 29.65 -1.82
C ASN A 1210 -10.64 29.51 -3.27
N ILE A 1211 -10.14 28.57 -4.07
CA ILE A 1211 -10.46 28.43 -5.50
C ILE A 1211 -11.47 27.29 -5.75
#